data_AF-A0A542MD85-F1
#
_entry.id   AF-A0A542MD85-F1
#
_cell.length_a   1.000
_cell.length_b   1.000
_cell.length_c   1.000
_cell.angle_alpha   90.00
_cell.angle_beta   90.00
_cell.angle_gamma   90.00
#
_symmetry.space_group_name_H-M   'P 1'
#
loop_
_entity.id
_entity.type
_entity.pdbx_description
1 polymer ?
#
loop_
_entity_poly.entity_id
_entity_poly.type
_entity_poly.pdbx_seq_one_letter_code
_entity_poly.pdbx_strand_id
1 'polypeptide(L)'
;MIGAVFEVLAASRTRRRRARNLRAGGRASTRTHAGAGMAAPAVTDAGVRTAGLGLAARLAGALPRPRVPVLHMPVLRKPGPLAWLTLAALLLAGAGAWVIATHARWLAAAGVDAVSPQLAVLQPALPGIAFEVPDSAGVRLGRHGDAALLVLSGMRAEPVQRIDLCAQMADPANGRLLPVRIGWPLEALAALHATPRNPLLASGPMPRVELKGSALGGVPLTLAWNGHPANWIGDAGAGRPLSGVRGETPFYRQGWLLWGGTGAMRVLRRPSSACPQAGELVLQLYRPDPSAAPARALVAAFPAAGTPVEVRLAPGRYAVPASAPARMEDQQLFEGLRAHSLVRLGADGLAELAPPDLAGWRAAGATPWDRAVLDTEGRRLLQHLYARADGAFVREQVRIFNSERRLLAWRVRSAELQAAPAPAWRIELGGVPAPLAADMPDAGARLFARLPQGWAPWQRVGAWPSGSNARLRLTLPAAARAGDAIRVMLAGRLLGVQGGRLAAPPLPACSGRACRSPDQVQVLDLQLVPGARELVLEAAPLGMDALATPGDARYRHLGVRDGALAWQALPAAAHASGPAPASAEVRISDRNGAALWQDGAPTEAARAAGLATLLGVRADQASGVAGMLGRLPGAGRHDARLSIDLGLQGAAQAALDCIGMRRGQWLDGRCSGAGAAPEGRQAGLVVLDTETGEVLAAAGSGSGQVDAANWSEARAFERLDPAASPLRLPAFQHDGGAERSPGSTFKIVSALGLELAAQTEPGLDALLNGMPLAGINAYAAARGWDFRTGAPSYPADGRARITNFRDQGLDRHAQDGRLGLAQALTYSLNTWFAWTGELSDRAAGLTDLQPLAADGLDRVRPIVAMAHRLGFGQALRLDGGLLPAGYPWSAWDALQATPAAIDPVHTRHELRQMVIGLRMQATPLQMALAAGAVGQGGAIAPRLLVGLDGRGAQTLPLQPLGVRLDRIRAGMKGVVDAGTAAGAFRGPELAGVRRGLSGKTGTAPVGDGERATVWFTGWLEPGSVPGQAHRRAIAVFVSRSEATGGEHAAPVAAAVLRHLAASTPQYASKARKEG
;
A
#
# COMPACT_ATOMS: atom_id res chain seq x y z
N MET A 1 -16.62 55.54 -6.46
CA MET A 1 -15.81 55.08 -5.30
C MET A 1 -16.29 53.75 -4.72
N ILE A 2 -17.60 53.59 -4.42
CA ILE A 2 -18.15 52.32 -3.87
C ILE A 2 -17.95 51.12 -4.81
N GLY A 3 -18.15 51.28 -6.13
CA GLY A 3 -17.90 50.22 -7.13
C GLY A 3 -16.43 49.74 -7.18
N ALA A 4 -15.47 50.66 -7.08
CA ALA A 4 -14.03 50.33 -7.05
C ALA A 4 -13.62 49.62 -5.75
N VAL A 5 -14.27 49.95 -4.62
CA VAL A 5 -14.07 49.25 -3.34
C VAL A 5 -14.66 47.83 -3.40
N PHE A 6 -15.81 47.65 -4.06
CA PHE A 6 -16.37 46.31 -4.31
C PHE A 6 -15.51 45.46 -5.25
N GLU A 7 -14.92 46.05 -6.29
CA GLU A 7 -13.96 45.35 -7.16
C GLU A 7 -12.68 44.96 -6.43
N VAL A 8 -12.13 45.83 -5.58
CA VAL A 8 -10.92 45.53 -4.78
C VAL A 8 -11.20 44.48 -3.72
N LEU A 9 -12.38 44.50 -3.09
CA LEU A 9 -12.80 43.50 -2.11
C LEU A 9 -13.15 42.15 -2.76
N ALA A 10 -13.78 42.16 -3.93
CA ALA A 10 -13.99 40.96 -4.75
C ALA A 10 -12.63 40.39 -5.16
N ALA A 11 -11.74 41.19 -5.74
CA ALA A 11 -10.39 40.77 -6.13
C ALA A 11 -9.57 40.22 -4.96
N SER A 12 -9.72 40.77 -3.75
CA SER A 12 -9.09 40.31 -2.49
C SER A 12 -9.63 38.96 -2.01
N ARG A 13 -10.97 38.78 -1.99
CA ARG A 13 -11.60 37.49 -1.66
C ARG A 13 -11.23 36.42 -2.69
N THR A 14 -11.19 36.78 -3.96
CA THR A 14 -10.76 35.86 -5.02
C THR A 14 -9.27 35.54 -4.91
N ARG A 15 -8.39 36.50 -4.56
CA ARG A 15 -6.96 36.24 -4.28
C ARG A 15 -6.76 35.26 -3.13
N ARG A 16 -7.52 35.39 -2.03
CA ARG A 16 -7.41 34.49 -0.86
C ARG A 16 -7.97 33.09 -1.11
N ARG A 17 -9.07 32.94 -1.86
CA ARG A 17 -9.55 31.62 -2.32
C ARG A 17 -8.59 31.00 -3.36
N ARG A 18 -8.01 31.79 -4.25
CA ARG A 18 -7.02 31.37 -5.28
C ARG A 18 -5.69 30.90 -4.66
N ALA A 19 -5.20 31.54 -3.60
CA ALA A 19 -4.01 31.07 -2.87
C ALA A 19 -4.24 29.69 -2.19
N ARG A 20 -5.49 29.32 -1.90
CA ARG A 20 -5.84 27.97 -1.42
C ARG A 20 -5.89 26.95 -2.56
N ASN A 21 -6.44 27.30 -3.72
CA ASN A 21 -6.51 26.40 -4.88
C ASN A 21 -5.14 26.18 -5.56
N LEU A 22 -4.29 27.22 -5.65
CA LEU A 22 -2.91 27.08 -6.14
C LEU A 22 -2.03 26.26 -5.20
N ARG A 23 -2.28 26.28 -3.88
CA ARG A 23 -1.61 25.36 -2.93
C ARG A 23 -2.11 23.92 -3.05
N ALA A 24 -3.32 23.69 -3.55
CA ALA A 24 -3.84 22.35 -3.82
C ALA A 24 -3.25 21.74 -5.11
N GLY A 25 -2.99 22.55 -6.15
CA GLY A 25 -2.27 22.13 -7.36
C GLY A 25 -0.74 22.10 -7.22
N GLY A 26 -0.16 23.04 -6.46
CA GLY A 26 1.29 23.19 -6.31
C GLY A 26 1.95 22.31 -5.24
N ARG A 27 1.22 21.75 -4.27
CA ARG A 27 1.82 20.86 -3.24
C ARG A 27 2.28 19.49 -3.76
N ALA A 28 2.04 19.20 -5.04
CA ALA A 28 2.68 18.07 -5.73
C ALA A 28 4.11 18.39 -6.23
N SER A 29 4.55 19.66 -6.19
CA SER A 29 5.85 20.08 -6.71
C SER A 29 6.48 21.15 -5.82
N THR A 30 7.67 20.85 -5.27
CA THR A 30 8.63 21.76 -4.59
C THR A 30 8.41 22.14 -3.12
N ARG A 31 9.28 21.58 -2.25
CA ARG A 31 10.03 22.30 -1.19
C ARG A 31 11.38 21.61 -0.98
N THR A 32 12.42 22.17 -1.57
CA THR A 32 13.84 21.89 -1.24
C THR A 32 14.42 23.17 -0.66
N HIS A 33 14.83 23.14 0.61
CA HIS A 33 15.68 24.18 1.19
C HIS A 33 17.14 23.81 0.88
N ALA A 34 17.81 24.64 0.07
CA ALA A 34 19.24 24.57 -0.14
C ALA A 34 19.94 25.36 0.99
N GLY A 35 20.74 24.66 1.78
CA GLY A 35 21.79 25.25 2.61
C GLY A 35 23.13 24.95 1.97
N ALA A 36 23.82 25.98 1.50
CA ALA A 36 25.23 25.91 1.14
C ALA A 36 25.85 27.27 1.47
N GLY A 37 26.70 27.26 2.50
CA GLY A 37 27.58 28.39 2.81
C GLY A 37 28.79 28.38 1.88
N MET A 38 29.25 29.56 1.49
CA MET A 38 30.65 29.82 1.18
C MET A 38 30.97 31.28 1.57
N ALA A 39 32.15 31.41 2.18
CA ALA A 39 32.73 32.61 2.76
C ALA A 39 33.44 33.50 1.73
N ALA A 40 33.56 34.80 2.04
CA ALA A 40 34.76 35.67 1.99
C ALA A 40 34.37 37.17 1.82
N PRO A 41 35.24 38.15 2.10
CA PRO A 41 36.10 38.33 3.27
C PRO A 41 35.85 39.69 3.98
N ALA A 42 36.61 39.91 5.05
CA ALA A 42 36.56 41.03 5.99
C ALA A 42 36.84 42.43 5.39
N VAL A 43 36.16 43.44 5.95
CA VAL A 43 36.70 44.79 6.19
C VAL A 43 36.23 45.24 7.58
N THR A 44 37.22 45.61 8.40
CA THR A 44 37.19 46.26 9.72
C THR A 44 36.36 47.56 9.67
N ASP A 45 35.78 48.14 10.74
CA ASP A 45 36.33 48.42 12.05
C ASP A 45 35.24 49.08 12.94
N ALA A 46 35.46 49.04 14.27
CA ALA A 46 34.98 49.90 15.37
C ALA A 46 33.51 50.41 15.40
N GLY A 47 32.73 50.32 16.48
CA GLY A 47 32.97 49.96 17.87
C GLY A 47 31.87 50.58 18.76
N VAL A 48 31.68 50.01 19.96
CA VAL A 48 31.33 50.73 21.22
C VAL A 48 29.92 51.36 21.28
N ARG A 49 29.05 51.20 22.30
CA ARG A 49 29.04 50.53 23.61
C ARG A 49 27.59 50.60 24.17
N THR A 50 27.16 49.49 24.77
CA THR A 50 26.50 49.34 26.10
C THR A 50 25.24 50.12 26.52
N ALA A 51 24.29 49.31 27.01
CA ALA A 51 23.52 49.40 28.27
C ALA A 51 22.36 50.41 28.34
N GLY A 52 21.22 50.10 28.98
CA GLY A 52 20.80 48.93 29.77
C GLY A 52 19.51 49.27 30.53
N LEU A 53 18.82 48.22 31.03
CA LEU A 53 18.00 48.12 32.26
C LEU A 53 16.90 49.20 32.55
N GLY A 54 15.70 48.90 33.03
CA GLY A 54 15.10 47.68 33.58
C GLY A 54 13.74 47.99 34.26
N LEU A 55 13.00 46.91 34.56
CA LEU A 55 12.02 46.64 35.64
C LEU A 55 10.93 47.70 36.00
N ALA A 56 9.62 47.41 35.89
CA ALA A 56 8.75 46.58 36.76
C ALA A 56 8.01 47.38 37.87
N ALA A 57 6.67 47.47 37.79
CA ALA A 57 5.68 46.92 38.74
C ALA A 57 5.25 47.96 39.82
N ARG A 58 4.09 47.98 40.48
CA ARG A 58 2.79 47.25 40.52
C ARG A 58 1.88 48.05 41.50
N LEU A 59 0.59 47.69 41.57
CA LEU A 59 -0.43 47.99 42.62
C LEU A 59 -1.07 49.39 42.61
N ALA A 60 -2.23 49.67 43.19
CA ALA A 60 -3.50 49.00 43.51
C ALA A 60 -4.31 50.04 44.32
N GLY A 61 -5.65 49.95 44.36
CA GLY A 61 -6.40 50.43 45.53
C GLY A 61 -7.30 51.66 45.34
N ALA A 62 -8.56 51.46 45.73
CA ALA A 62 -9.75 52.29 45.58
C ALA A 62 -9.84 53.59 46.43
N LEU A 63 -10.51 54.60 45.84
CA LEU A 63 -11.60 55.49 46.33
C LEU A 63 -11.45 56.26 47.67
N PRO A 64 -11.85 57.56 47.72
CA PRO A 64 -13.28 57.92 47.79
C PRO A 64 -13.74 59.20 47.03
N ARG A 65 -15.07 59.28 46.83
CA ARG A 65 -15.92 60.47 46.48
C ARG A 65 -16.00 61.46 47.67
N PRO A 66 -16.73 62.62 47.62
CA PRO A 66 -17.11 63.55 46.52
C PRO A 66 -16.90 65.06 46.88
N ARG A 67 -16.95 65.97 45.89
CA ARG A 67 -17.75 67.23 45.87
C ARG A 67 -17.48 68.03 44.58
N VAL A 68 -18.54 68.68 44.11
CA VAL A 68 -18.76 69.45 42.85
C VAL A 68 -19.00 70.92 43.27
N PRO A 69 -19.01 71.99 42.42
CA PRO A 69 -18.40 72.31 41.11
C PRO A 69 -17.62 73.63 41.13
N VAL A 70 -16.85 73.96 40.07
CA VAL A 70 -16.89 75.31 39.46
C VAL A 70 -16.73 75.18 37.94
N LEU A 71 -17.70 75.71 37.22
CA LEU A 71 -17.71 75.84 35.76
C LEU A 71 -16.78 76.96 35.31
N HIS A 72 -15.77 76.62 34.52
CA HIS A 72 -15.14 77.55 33.59
C HIS A 72 -15.30 77.02 32.18
N MET A 73 -16.16 77.69 31.43
CA MET A 73 -16.32 77.58 29.99
C MET A 73 -15.00 77.96 29.29
N PRO A 74 -14.35 77.05 28.54
CA PRO A 74 -13.31 77.46 27.61
C PRO A 74 -13.95 77.84 26.28
N VAL A 75 -13.60 79.06 25.86
CA VAL A 75 -13.81 79.63 24.53
C VAL A 75 -13.48 78.62 23.43
N LEU A 76 -14.47 78.35 22.56
CA LEU A 76 -14.30 77.53 21.36
C LEU A 76 -13.24 78.14 20.42
N ARG A 77 -12.04 77.55 20.39
CA ARG A 77 -11.13 77.70 19.26
C ARG A 77 -11.63 76.84 18.11
N LYS A 78 -11.76 77.46 16.93
CA LYS A 78 -12.12 76.81 15.66
C LYS A 78 -11.26 75.56 15.44
N PRO A 79 -11.86 74.39 15.12
CA PRO A 79 -11.10 73.17 14.91
C PRO A 79 -10.24 73.31 13.65
N GLY A 80 -8.92 73.24 13.83
CA GLY A 80 -7.97 73.19 12.72
C GLY A 80 -8.18 71.94 11.85
N PRO A 81 -7.70 71.95 10.60
CA PRO A 81 -7.94 70.90 9.60
C PRO A 81 -7.54 69.48 10.05
N LEU A 82 -6.64 69.35 11.04
CA LEU A 82 -6.27 68.09 11.68
C LEU A 82 -7.43 67.43 12.46
N ALA A 83 -8.31 68.21 13.08
CA ALA A 83 -9.45 67.66 13.84
C ALA A 83 -10.48 66.98 12.92
N TRP A 84 -10.69 67.55 11.72
CA TRP A 84 -11.55 66.96 10.69
C TRP A 84 -10.94 65.69 10.08
N LEU A 85 -9.61 65.64 9.91
CA LEU A 85 -8.92 64.43 9.49
C LEU A 85 -8.99 63.31 10.54
N THR A 86 -8.84 63.62 11.83
CA THR A 86 -9.01 62.63 12.89
C THR A 86 -10.44 62.13 13.02
N LEU A 87 -11.44 63.00 12.83
CA LEU A 87 -12.84 62.60 12.85
C LEU A 87 -13.18 61.71 11.64
N ALA A 88 -12.68 62.05 10.45
CA ALA A 88 -12.84 61.23 9.25
C ALA A 88 -12.15 59.87 9.38
N ALA A 89 -10.94 59.83 9.98
CA ALA A 89 -10.22 58.59 10.24
C ALA A 89 -10.95 57.69 11.26
N LEU A 90 -11.51 58.28 12.33
CA LEU A 90 -12.32 57.55 13.32
C LEU A 90 -13.64 57.04 12.73
N LEU A 91 -14.29 57.81 11.86
CA LEU A 91 -15.49 57.37 11.15
C LEU A 91 -15.19 56.25 10.14
N LEU A 92 -14.06 56.31 9.43
CA LEU A 92 -13.59 55.24 8.55
C LEU A 92 -13.21 53.97 9.32
N ALA A 93 -12.56 54.11 10.48
CA ALA A 93 -12.24 52.99 11.36
C ALA A 93 -13.50 52.36 11.97
N GLY A 94 -14.46 53.19 12.38
CA GLY A 94 -15.77 52.75 12.89
C GLY A 94 -16.61 52.05 11.82
N ALA A 95 -16.67 52.61 10.60
CA ALA A 95 -17.32 51.98 9.46
C ALA A 95 -16.62 50.66 9.07
N GLY A 96 -15.29 50.61 9.11
CA GLY A 96 -14.51 49.40 8.90
C GLY A 96 -14.80 48.33 9.95
N ALA A 97 -14.83 48.70 11.23
CA ALA A 97 -15.17 47.80 12.33
C ALA A 97 -16.61 47.30 12.24
N TRP A 98 -17.56 48.16 11.84
CA TRP A 98 -18.96 47.78 11.63
C TRP A 98 -19.12 46.83 10.44
N VAL A 99 -18.42 47.07 9.32
CA VAL A 99 -18.37 46.14 8.18
C VAL A 99 -17.72 44.81 8.57
N ILE A 100 -16.67 44.81 9.38
CA ILE A 100 -16.03 43.57 9.87
C ILE A 100 -16.97 42.82 10.82
N ALA A 101 -17.63 43.50 11.75
CA ALA A 101 -18.54 42.88 12.72
C ALA A 101 -19.82 42.35 12.06
N THR A 102 -20.40 43.11 11.11
CA THR A 102 -21.54 42.64 10.31
C THR A 102 -21.14 41.49 9.40
N HIS A 103 -19.95 41.53 8.79
CA HIS A 103 -19.45 40.42 7.98
C HIS A 103 -19.10 39.19 8.82
N ALA A 104 -18.59 39.35 10.04
CA ALA A 104 -18.36 38.26 10.99
C ALA A 104 -19.66 37.65 11.49
N ARG A 105 -20.69 38.47 11.77
CA ARG A 105 -22.04 38.01 12.09
C ARG A 105 -22.71 37.32 10.91
N TRP A 106 -22.52 37.81 9.68
CA TRP A 106 -23.04 37.17 8.46
C TRP A 106 -22.31 35.85 8.15
N LEU A 107 -21.02 35.75 8.44
CA LEU A 107 -20.25 34.50 8.38
C LEU A 107 -20.63 33.51 9.49
N ALA A 108 -20.98 33.99 10.68
CA ALA A 108 -21.49 33.16 11.78
C ALA A 108 -22.92 32.68 11.51
N ALA A 109 -23.79 33.52 10.94
CA ALA A 109 -25.15 33.14 10.51
C ALA A 109 -25.13 32.20 9.29
N ALA A 110 -24.22 32.41 8.33
CA ALA A 110 -23.97 31.49 7.22
C ALA A 110 -23.25 30.19 7.65
N GLY A 111 -22.76 30.11 8.90
CA GLY A 111 -22.11 28.94 9.47
C GLY A 111 -23.07 27.86 9.97
N VAL A 112 -24.37 28.16 10.06
CA VAL A 112 -25.38 27.21 10.59
C VAL A 112 -26.01 26.35 9.49
N ASP A 113 -25.96 26.76 8.22
CA ASP A 113 -26.47 26.01 7.05
C ASP A 113 -25.38 25.67 6.03
N ALA A 114 -24.13 25.47 6.47
CA ALA A 114 -23.05 25.06 5.59
C ALA A 114 -23.27 23.60 5.14
N VAL A 115 -24.07 23.42 4.08
CA VAL A 115 -24.24 22.16 3.38
C VAL A 115 -22.85 21.60 3.09
N SER A 116 -22.53 20.46 3.71
CA SER A 116 -21.24 19.82 3.50
C SER A 116 -21.08 19.51 2.00
N PRO A 117 -20.01 19.97 1.33
CA PRO A 117 -19.81 19.71 -0.09
C PRO A 117 -19.73 18.20 -0.41
N GLN A 118 -19.51 17.35 0.60
CA GLN A 118 -19.57 15.89 0.48
C GLN A 118 -20.99 15.38 0.19
N LEU A 119 -22.03 16.11 0.61
CA LEU A 119 -23.44 15.75 0.38
C LEU A 119 -23.93 16.12 -1.02
N ALA A 120 -23.22 17.00 -1.75
CA ALA A 120 -23.57 17.35 -3.11
C ALA A 120 -23.56 16.15 -4.07
N VAL A 121 -22.79 15.09 -3.74
CA VAL A 121 -22.81 13.81 -4.47
C VAL A 121 -24.17 13.10 -4.41
N LEU A 122 -24.93 13.28 -3.32
CA LEU A 122 -26.25 12.70 -3.16
C LEU A 122 -27.36 13.52 -3.84
N GLN A 123 -27.10 14.78 -4.19
CA GLN A 123 -28.10 15.71 -4.74
C GLN A 123 -28.80 15.20 -6.00
N PRO A 124 -28.12 14.54 -6.97
CA PRO A 124 -28.80 14.01 -8.14
C PRO A 124 -29.81 12.89 -7.83
N ALA A 125 -29.66 12.20 -6.70
CA ALA A 125 -30.50 11.07 -6.32
C ALA A 125 -31.57 11.42 -5.28
N LEU A 126 -31.26 12.34 -4.35
CA LEU A 126 -32.09 12.69 -3.19
C LEU A 126 -32.07 14.20 -2.90
N PRO A 127 -32.49 15.07 -3.84
CA PRO A 127 -32.41 16.51 -3.64
C PRO A 127 -33.28 16.96 -2.46
N GLY A 128 -32.71 17.74 -1.54
CA GLY A 128 -33.45 18.32 -0.41
C GLY A 128 -33.82 17.36 0.73
N ILE A 129 -33.36 16.09 0.70
CA ILE A 129 -33.70 15.11 1.73
C ILE A 129 -32.83 15.29 2.98
N ALA A 130 -33.47 15.21 4.15
CA ALA A 130 -32.81 15.08 5.45
C ALA A 130 -32.82 13.62 5.93
N PHE A 131 -31.73 13.16 6.53
CA PHE A 131 -31.58 11.81 7.08
C PHE A 131 -30.61 11.76 8.26
N GLU A 132 -30.62 10.65 8.98
CA GLU A 132 -29.76 10.39 10.15
C GLU A 132 -28.85 9.19 9.91
N VAL A 133 -27.59 9.33 10.33
CA VAL A 133 -26.62 8.25 10.42
C VAL A 133 -26.48 7.84 11.89
N PRO A 134 -26.90 6.63 12.26
CA PRO A 134 -26.79 6.14 13.64
C PRO A 134 -25.34 5.96 14.10
N ASP A 135 -25.14 6.07 15.40
CA ASP A 135 -23.92 5.69 16.11
C ASP A 135 -23.83 4.17 16.38
N SER A 136 -24.98 3.51 16.52
CA SER A 136 -25.11 2.07 16.72
C SER A 136 -24.86 1.26 15.44
N ALA A 137 -24.29 0.06 15.61
CA ALA A 137 -24.03 -0.85 14.51
C ALA A 137 -25.34 -1.43 13.94
N GLY A 138 -25.49 -1.41 12.62
CA GLY A 138 -26.65 -1.98 11.95
C GLY A 138 -26.90 -1.44 10.54
N VAL A 139 -27.96 -1.98 9.95
CA VAL A 139 -28.41 -1.70 8.60
C VAL A 139 -29.75 -0.99 8.64
N ARG A 140 -29.86 0.20 8.03
CA ARG A 140 -31.14 0.89 7.81
C ARG A 140 -31.37 1.09 6.32
N LEU A 141 -32.58 0.74 5.86
CA LEU A 141 -33.03 0.98 4.50
C LEU A 141 -34.33 1.77 4.57
N GLY A 142 -34.32 2.99 4.03
CA GLY A 142 -35.47 3.89 4.02
C GLY A 142 -35.85 4.30 2.59
N ARG A 143 -37.14 4.55 2.35
CA ARG A 143 -37.65 5.08 1.07
C ARG A 143 -37.91 6.57 1.18
N HIS A 144 -37.50 7.32 0.17
CA HIS A 144 -37.68 8.77 0.05
C HIS A 144 -38.21 9.09 -1.35
N GLY A 145 -39.53 9.20 -1.51
CA GLY A 145 -40.17 9.29 -2.81
C GLY A 145 -39.94 8.02 -3.65
N ASP A 146 -39.38 8.17 -4.84
CA ASP A 146 -39.02 7.06 -5.74
C ASP A 146 -37.54 6.63 -5.62
N ALA A 147 -36.84 7.14 -4.61
CA ALA A 147 -35.47 6.72 -4.30
C ALA A 147 -35.43 5.97 -2.96
N ALA A 148 -34.38 5.17 -2.77
CA ALA A 148 -34.07 4.52 -1.50
C ALA A 148 -32.71 4.98 -0.96
N LEU A 149 -32.60 5.03 0.36
CA LEU A 149 -31.39 5.35 1.10
C LEU A 149 -31.02 4.16 1.98
N LEU A 150 -29.83 3.62 1.76
CA LEU A 150 -29.20 2.58 2.57
C LEU A 150 -28.13 3.20 3.47
N VAL A 151 -28.17 2.91 4.77
CA VAL A 151 -27.18 3.33 5.76
C VAL A 151 -26.63 2.09 6.46
N LEU A 152 -25.30 1.92 6.43
CA LEU A 152 -24.55 0.88 7.13
C LEU A 152 -23.67 1.53 8.19
N SER A 153 -24.14 1.58 9.44
CA SER A 153 -23.41 2.14 10.59
C SER A 153 -22.73 1.03 11.38
N GLY A 154 -21.52 1.29 11.89
CA GLY A 154 -20.79 0.31 12.73
C GLY A 154 -20.58 -1.08 12.10
N MET A 155 -20.60 -1.16 10.77
CA MET A 155 -20.44 -2.40 10.01
C MET A 155 -18.99 -2.57 9.56
N ARG A 156 -18.40 -3.75 9.78
CA ARG A 156 -17.14 -4.16 9.17
C ARG A 156 -17.41 -4.86 7.85
N ALA A 157 -16.67 -4.45 6.83
CA ALA A 157 -16.65 -5.11 5.53
C ALA A 157 -15.66 -6.29 5.58
N GLU A 158 -16.12 -7.48 5.24
CA GLU A 158 -15.30 -8.68 5.11
C GLU A 158 -14.42 -8.64 3.84
N PRO A 159 -13.42 -9.53 3.71
CA PRO A 159 -12.64 -9.66 2.49
C PRO A 159 -13.52 -9.83 1.25
N VAL A 160 -13.14 -9.14 0.18
CA VAL A 160 -13.87 -9.15 -1.09
C VAL A 160 -13.64 -10.48 -1.82
N GLN A 161 -14.73 -11.14 -2.21
CA GLN A 161 -14.68 -12.32 -3.07
C GLN A 161 -14.90 -11.92 -4.53
N ARG A 162 -14.09 -12.48 -5.43
CA ARG A 162 -14.12 -12.17 -6.87
C ARG A 162 -14.35 -13.45 -7.66
N ILE A 163 -15.29 -13.40 -8.59
CA ILE A 163 -15.60 -14.52 -9.49
C ILE A 163 -15.47 -14.01 -10.91
N ASP A 164 -14.51 -14.56 -11.65
CA ASP A 164 -14.36 -14.32 -13.07
C ASP A 164 -15.57 -14.93 -13.82
N LEU A 165 -16.32 -14.09 -14.54
CA LEU A 165 -17.55 -14.54 -15.19
C LEU A 165 -17.28 -15.44 -16.39
N CYS A 166 -16.13 -15.32 -17.04
CA CYS A 166 -15.75 -16.19 -18.16
C CYS A 166 -15.45 -17.60 -17.67
N ALA A 167 -14.75 -17.74 -16.54
CA ALA A 167 -14.51 -19.04 -15.91
C ALA A 167 -15.80 -19.70 -15.36
N GLN A 168 -16.84 -18.90 -15.11
CA GLN A 168 -18.14 -19.34 -14.62
C GLN A 168 -19.14 -19.72 -15.74
N MET A 169 -18.82 -19.50 -17.01
CA MET A 169 -19.71 -19.85 -18.12
C MET A 169 -19.77 -21.37 -18.33
N ALA A 170 -20.99 -21.89 -18.44
CA ALA A 170 -21.25 -23.24 -18.94
C ALA A 170 -21.09 -23.30 -20.47
N ASP A 171 -21.42 -22.21 -21.15
CA ASP A 171 -21.38 -22.06 -22.60
C ASP A 171 -20.91 -20.64 -22.96
N PRO A 172 -19.65 -20.48 -23.42
CA PRO A 172 -19.11 -19.19 -23.83
C PRO A 172 -19.82 -18.54 -25.01
N ALA A 173 -20.42 -19.32 -25.93
CA ALA A 173 -21.06 -18.77 -27.13
C ALA A 173 -22.33 -17.98 -26.78
N ASN A 174 -23.10 -18.49 -25.82
CA ASN A 174 -24.34 -17.86 -25.33
C ASN A 174 -24.14 -17.08 -24.01
N GLY A 175 -22.92 -17.10 -23.46
CA GLY A 175 -22.57 -16.52 -22.18
C GLY A 175 -23.35 -17.07 -20.98
N ARG A 176 -23.92 -18.28 -21.11
CA ARG A 176 -24.79 -18.88 -20.07
C ARG A 176 -23.95 -19.26 -18.85
N LEU A 177 -24.32 -18.74 -17.68
CA LEU A 177 -23.61 -19.02 -16.43
C LEU A 177 -24.00 -20.34 -15.79
N LEU A 178 -23.01 -21.01 -15.19
CA LEU A 178 -23.26 -21.96 -14.10
C LEU A 178 -23.71 -21.17 -12.86
N PRO A 179 -24.81 -21.55 -12.19
CA PRO A 179 -25.30 -20.79 -11.05
C PRO A 179 -24.26 -20.68 -9.93
N VAL A 180 -24.00 -19.46 -9.47
CA VAL A 180 -23.17 -19.22 -8.28
C VAL A 180 -24.07 -19.36 -7.05
N ARG A 181 -23.68 -20.24 -6.12
CA ARG A 181 -24.45 -20.54 -4.90
C ARG A 181 -23.76 -19.97 -3.68
N ILE A 182 -24.48 -19.18 -2.88
CA ILE A 182 -23.93 -18.45 -1.74
C ILE A 182 -24.76 -18.76 -0.49
N GLY A 183 -24.11 -19.08 0.63
CA GLY A 183 -24.77 -19.34 1.91
C GLY A 183 -25.48 -20.70 2.00
N TRP A 184 -25.18 -21.64 1.08
CA TRP A 184 -25.71 -23.00 1.13
C TRP A 184 -24.91 -23.88 2.10
N PRO A 185 -25.55 -24.79 2.87
CA PRO A 185 -24.84 -25.73 3.72
C PRO A 185 -24.07 -26.76 2.87
N LEU A 186 -22.98 -27.30 3.44
CA LEU A 186 -22.06 -28.19 2.71
C LEU A 186 -22.77 -29.45 2.19
N GLU A 187 -23.64 -30.04 3.00
CA GLU A 187 -24.38 -31.26 2.68
C GLU A 187 -25.32 -31.04 1.49
N ALA A 188 -25.96 -29.86 1.43
CA ALA A 188 -26.82 -29.52 0.30
C ALA A 188 -26.04 -29.27 -0.98
N LEU A 189 -24.81 -28.74 -0.89
CA LEU A 189 -23.91 -28.59 -2.04
C LEU A 189 -23.39 -29.95 -2.52
N ALA A 190 -23.07 -30.85 -1.61
CA ALA A 190 -22.59 -32.20 -1.91
C ALA A 190 -23.67 -33.09 -2.54
N ALA A 191 -24.94 -32.86 -2.21
CA ALA A 191 -26.09 -33.56 -2.77
C ALA A 191 -26.50 -33.09 -4.19
N LEU A 192 -25.83 -32.07 -4.75
CA LEU A 192 -26.13 -31.61 -6.10
C LEU A 192 -25.66 -32.62 -7.15
N HIS A 193 -26.52 -32.89 -8.14
CA HIS A 193 -26.21 -33.79 -9.26
C HIS A 193 -24.99 -33.35 -10.09
N ALA A 194 -24.72 -32.04 -10.15
CA ALA A 194 -23.55 -31.47 -10.80
C ALA A 194 -22.72 -30.70 -9.79
N THR A 195 -21.40 -30.86 -9.84
CA THR A 195 -20.48 -30.16 -8.94
C THR A 195 -20.57 -28.65 -9.18
N PRO A 196 -20.97 -27.87 -8.17
CA PRO A 196 -21.06 -26.42 -8.30
C PRO A 196 -19.66 -25.80 -8.50
N ARG A 197 -19.59 -24.74 -9.32
CA ARG A 197 -18.38 -23.90 -9.44
C ARG A 197 -18.48 -22.67 -8.56
N ASN A 198 -17.40 -22.35 -7.88
CA ASN A 198 -17.26 -21.25 -6.93
C ASN A 198 -18.43 -21.15 -5.92
N PRO A 199 -18.90 -22.23 -5.26
CA PRO A 199 -19.87 -22.06 -4.18
C PRO A 199 -19.22 -21.29 -3.01
N LEU A 200 -19.95 -20.34 -2.43
CA LEU A 200 -19.47 -19.52 -1.31
C LEU A 200 -20.15 -19.94 0.01
N LEU A 201 -19.34 -20.44 0.95
CA LEU A 201 -19.81 -20.86 2.26
C LEU A 201 -19.78 -19.69 3.25
N ALA A 202 -20.86 -19.54 4.03
CA ALA A 202 -20.95 -18.55 5.09
C ALA A 202 -20.71 -19.19 6.46
N SER A 203 -20.07 -18.47 7.37
CA SER A 203 -19.82 -18.91 8.75
C SER A 203 -21.03 -18.75 9.68
N GLY A 204 -22.03 -17.96 9.27
CA GLY A 204 -23.23 -17.68 10.06
C GLY A 204 -24.52 -17.75 9.23
N PRO A 205 -25.69 -17.62 9.89
CA PRO A 205 -26.98 -17.70 9.22
C PRO A 205 -27.16 -16.55 8.22
N MET A 206 -27.55 -16.90 7.00
CA MET A 206 -27.88 -15.96 5.93
C MET A 206 -28.87 -16.59 4.94
N PRO A 207 -29.59 -15.79 4.13
CA PRO A 207 -30.38 -16.33 3.03
C PRO A 207 -29.52 -17.17 2.08
N ARG A 208 -30.08 -18.27 1.56
CA ARG A 208 -29.44 -19.02 0.46
C ARG A 208 -29.66 -18.24 -0.82
N VAL A 209 -28.57 -17.85 -1.48
CA VAL A 209 -28.62 -17.03 -2.69
C VAL A 209 -28.13 -17.83 -3.89
N GLU A 210 -28.77 -17.61 -5.03
CA GLU A 210 -28.35 -18.11 -6.34
C GLU A 210 -28.25 -16.96 -7.33
N LEU A 211 -27.11 -16.86 -8.03
CA LEU A 211 -26.90 -15.93 -9.13
C LEU A 211 -26.84 -16.72 -10.44
N LYS A 212 -27.69 -16.38 -11.40
CA LYS A 212 -27.83 -17.09 -12.70
C LYS A 212 -28.11 -16.11 -13.84
N GLY A 213 -28.06 -16.59 -15.08
CA GLY A 213 -28.39 -15.81 -16.28
C GLY A 213 -27.27 -15.82 -17.33
N SER A 214 -27.24 -14.78 -18.17
CA SER A 214 -26.19 -14.57 -19.16
C SER A 214 -25.20 -13.52 -18.70
N ALA A 215 -23.91 -13.82 -18.81
CA ALA A 215 -22.81 -12.94 -18.48
C ALA A 215 -22.43 -11.97 -19.61
N LEU A 216 -23.13 -11.98 -20.75
CA LEU A 216 -22.91 -11.01 -21.83
C LEU A 216 -23.29 -9.59 -21.39
N GLY A 217 -22.52 -8.59 -21.86
CA GLY A 217 -22.74 -7.19 -21.54
C GLY A 217 -24.14 -6.70 -21.92
N GLY A 218 -24.77 -5.90 -21.06
CA GLY A 218 -26.09 -5.31 -21.30
C GLY A 218 -27.29 -6.16 -20.89
N VAL A 219 -27.11 -7.47 -20.66
CA VAL A 219 -28.17 -8.37 -20.14
C VAL A 219 -28.11 -8.39 -18.61
N PRO A 220 -29.24 -8.25 -17.88
CA PRO A 220 -29.23 -8.35 -16.42
C PRO A 220 -28.97 -9.80 -15.96
N LEU A 221 -28.28 -9.94 -14.84
CA LEU A 221 -28.20 -11.20 -14.12
C LEU A 221 -29.40 -11.32 -13.19
N THR A 222 -29.79 -12.55 -12.88
CA THR A 222 -30.87 -12.82 -11.93
C THR A 222 -30.29 -13.24 -10.60
N LEU A 223 -30.69 -12.54 -9.54
CA LEU A 223 -30.44 -12.92 -8.15
C LEU A 223 -31.73 -13.51 -7.56
N ALA A 224 -31.63 -14.71 -7.00
CA ALA A 224 -32.69 -15.33 -6.23
C ALA A 224 -32.23 -15.61 -4.80
N TRP A 225 -33.12 -15.46 -3.83
CA TRP A 225 -32.86 -15.85 -2.44
C TRP A 225 -34.00 -16.67 -1.86
N ASN A 226 -33.69 -17.49 -0.85
CA ASN A 226 -34.69 -18.17 -0.02
C ASN A 226 -34.17 -18.49 1.40
N GLY A 227 -35.08 -18.93 2.27
CA GLY A 227 -34.77 -19.54 3.57
C GLY A 227 -34.72 -18.58 4.75
N HIS A 228 -34.45 -17.29 4.51
CA HIS A 228 -34.47 -16.24 5.54
C HIS A 228 -35.15 -14.97 5.02
N PRO A 229 -35.89 -14.23 5.87
CA PRO A 229 -36.38 -12.90 5.53
C PRO A 229 -35.24 -11.97 5.11
N ALA A 230 -35.33 -11.42 3.90
CA ALA A 230 -34.34 -10.50 3.36
C ALA A 230 -34.98 -9.36 2.57
N ASN A 231 -34.21 -8.28 2.41
CA ASN A 231 -34.52 -7.14 1.57
C ASN A 231 -33.43 -7.02 0.49
N TRP A 232 -33.83 -6.87 -0.76
CA TRP A 232 -32.95 -6.57 -1.88
C TRP A 232 -33.17 -5.13 -2.36
N ILE A 233 -32.09 -4.38 -2.57
CA ILE A 233 -32.12 -3.10 -3.29
C ILE A 233 -31.01 -3.10 -4.36
N GLY A 234 -31.36 -2.82 -5.61
CA GLY A 234 -30.43 -2.89 -6.72
C GLY A 234 -30.77 -1.90 -7.84
N ASP A 235 -29.89 -1.84 -8.83
CA ASP A 235 -29.99 -0.89 -9.94
C ASP A 235 -31.06 -1.19 -10.99
N ALA A 236 -31.65 -2.39 -10.99
CA ALA A 236 -32.83 -2.70 -11.80
C ALA A 236 -34.16 -2.38 -11.09
N GLY A 237 -34.14 -2.08 -9.79
CA GLY A 237 -35.34 -1.92 -8.97
C GLY A 237 -35.98 -0.53 -9.01
N ALA A 238 -35.43 0.42 -9.78
CA ALA A 238 -35.88 1.82 -9.82
C ALA A 238 -36.09 2.43 -8.42
N GLY A 239 -35.13 2.23 -7.52
CA GLY A 239 -35.18 2.73 -6.14
C GLY A 239 -36.16 1.99 -5.21
N ARG A 240 -36.84 0.92 -5.68
CA ARG A 240 -37.79 0.14 -4.87
C ARG A 240 -37.14 -1.13 -4.31
N PRO A 241 -37.13 -1.31 -2.98
CA PRO A 241 -36.63 -2.55 -2.39
C PRO A 241 -37.65 -3.68 -2.51
N LEU A 242 -37.16 -4.91 -2.68
CA LEU A 242 -37.95 -6.13 -2.68
C LEU A 242 -37.73 -6.89 -1.38
N SER A 243 -38.81 -7.25 -0.68
CA SER A 243 -38.78 -7.88 0.65
C SER A 243 -39.47 -9.24 0.64
N GLY A 244 -38.90 -10.23 1.33
CA GLY A 244 -39.54 -11.53 1.50
C GLY A 244 -38.60 -12.63 2.00
N VAL A 245 -39.17 -13.77 2.37
CA VAL A 245 -38.41 -15.00 2.71
C VAL A 245 -37.86 -15.68 1.46
N ARG A 246 -38.53 -15.48 0.31
CA ARG A 246 -38.09 -15.87 -1.02
C ARG A 246 -38.29 -14.67 -1.94
N GLY A 247 -37.36 -14.48 -2.87
CA GLY A 247 -37.48 -13.47 -3.92
C GLY A 247 -36.56 -13.78 -5.10
N GLU A 248 -36.89 -13.20 -6.25
CA GLU A 248 -36.10 -13.30 -7.49
C GLU A 248 -36.18 -11.94 -8.21
N THR A 249 -35.04 -11.42 -8.66
CA THR A 249 -34.93 -10.07 -9.19
C THR A 249 -33.74 -9.92 -10.14
N PRO A 250 -33.87 -9.15 -11.24
CA PRO A 250 -32.74 -8.81 -12.08
C PRO A 250 -31.83 -7.77 -11.42
N PHE A 251 -30.57 -7.71 -11.83
CA PHE A 251 -29.67 -6.58 -11.58
C PHE A 251 -28.66 -6.43 -12.72
N TYR A 252 -28.17 -5.21 -12.95
CA TYR A 252 -27.25 -4.93 -14.05
C TYR A 252 -25.80 -4.88 -13.59
N ARG A 253 -25.50 -4.02 -12.62
CA ARG A 253 -24.16 -3.69 -12.14
C ARG A 253 -24.04 -3.82 -10.64
N GLN A 254 -25.08 -3.51 -9.87
CA GLN A 254 -24.98 -3.58 -8.42
C GLN A 254 -26.30 -3.75 -7.66
N GLY A 255 -26.18 -4.34 -6.47
CA GLY A 255 -27.22 -4.30 -5.45
C GLY A 255 -26.75 -4.82 -4.10
N TRP A 256 -27.67 -4.78 -3.14
CA TRP A 256 -27.46 -5.16 -1.75
C TRP A 256 -28.56 -6.09 -1.28
N LEU A 257 -28.16 -7.21 -0.70
CA LEU A 257 -29.03 -8.12 0.04
C LEU A 257 -28.85 -7.87 1.53
N LEU A 258 -29.93 -7.62 2.25
CA LEU A 258 -29.94 -7.24 3.67
C LEU A 258 -30.82 -8.22 4.46
N TRP A 259 -30.39 -8.65 5.65
CA TRP A 259 -31.18 -9.55 6.51
C TRP A 259 -30.93 -9.29 8.00
N GLY A 260 -31.93 -9.58 8.83
CA GLY A 260 -31.81 -9.54 10.30
C GLY A 260 -31.35 -8.21 10.90
N GLY A 261 -31.49 -7.09 10.19
CA GLY A 261 -31.03 -5.74 10.63
C GLY A 261 -29.52 -5.57 10.78
N THR A 262 -28.75 -6.64 10.61
CA THR A 262 -27.32 -6.74 10.97
C THR A 262 -26.49 -7.45 9.91
N GLY A 263 -27.11 -8.13 8.94
CA GLY A 263 -26.43 -8.74 7.81
C GLY A 263 -26.65 -7.92 6.54
N ALA A 264 -25.57 -7.64 5.81
CA ALA A 264 -25.66 -7.05 4.48
C ALA A 264 -24.61 -7.67 3.55
N MET A 265 -24.97 -7.94 2.31
CA MET A 265 -24.07 -8.41 1.27
C MET A 265 -24.19 -7.51 0.04
N ARG A 266 -23.06 -6.93 -0.37
CA ARG A 266 -22.94 -6.18 -1.62
C ARG A 266 -22.62 -7.14 -2.76
N VAL A 267 -23.32 -6.97 -3.87
CA VAL A 267 -23.05 -7.66 -5.13
C VAL A 267 -22.76 -6.62 -6.19
N LEU A 268 -21.61 -6.73 -6.87
CA LEU A 268 -21.24 -5.88 -8.00
C LEU A 268 -20.89 -6.75 -9.21
N ARG A 269 -21.26 -6.29 -10.39
CA ARG A 269 -20.76 -6.77 -11.68
C ARG A 269 -19.98 -5.63 -12.34
N ARG A 270 -18.71 -5.85 -12.64
CA ARG A 270 -17.84 -4.80 -13.21
C ARG A 270 -16.94 -5.35 -14.33
N PRO A 271 -16.48 -4.51 -15.25
CA PRO A 271 -15.48 -4.91 -16.24
C PRO A 271 -14.20 -5.43 -15.58
N SER A 272 -13.58 -6.43 -16.20
CA SER A 272 -12.30 -7.02 -15.79
C SER A 272 -11.44 -7.25 -17.02
N SER A 273 -10.13 -7.00 -16.91
CA SER A 273 -9.18 -7.32 -17.98
C SER A 273 -9.01 -8.82 -18.18
N ALA A 274 -9.25 -9.63 -17.15
CA ALA A 274 -9.19 -11.10 -17.24
C ALA A 274 -10.34 -11.68 -18.09
N CYS A 275 -11.47 -10.97 -18.12
CA CYS A 275 -12.66 -11.37 -18.84
C CYS A 275 -13.29 -10.15 -19.54
N PRO A 276 -12.68 -9.63 -20.64
CA PRO A 276 -13.13 -8.40 -21.28
C PRO A 276 -14.60 -8.43 -21.76
N GLN A 277 -15.09 -9.61 -22.14
CA GLN A 277 -16.43 -9.81 -22.69
C GLN A 277 -17.55 -9.80 -21.65
N ALA A 278 -17.27 -10.13 -20.39
CA ALA A 278 -18.30 -10.32 -19.36
C ALA A 278 -17.98 -9.68 -18.01
N GLY A 279 -16.70 -9.48 -17.71
CA GLY A 279 -16.22 -8.89 -16.47
C GLY A 279 -16.12 -9.89 -15.32
N GLU A 280 -16.28 -9.38 -14.10
CA GLU A 280 -16.25 -10.18 -12.87
C GLU A 280 -17.43 -9.84 -11.96
N LEU A 281 -17.81 -10.79 -11.11
CA LEU A 281 -18.66 -10.55 -9.93
C LEU A 281 -17.78 -10.27 -8.73
N VAL A 282 -18.16 -9.27 -7.95
CA VAL A 282 -17.51 -8.88 -6.70
C VAL A 282 -18.55 -8.93 -5.59
N LEU A 283 -18.31 -9.81 -4.62
CA LEU A 283 -19.17 -10.05 -3.47
C LEU A 283 -18.46 -9.57 -2.20
N GLN A 284 -19.19 -8.87 -1.34
CA GLN A 284 -18.64 -8.42 -0.07
C GLN A 284 -19.68 -8.48 1.04
N LEU A 285 -19.40 -9.27 2.08
CA LEU A 285 -20.23 -9.38 3.27
C LEU A 285 -19.91 -8.23 4.25
N TYR A 286 -20.93 -7.76 4.96
CA TYR A 286 -20.84 -6.76 6.00
C TYR A 286 -21.51 -7.30 7.26
N ARG A 287 -20.81 -7.20 8.39
CA ARG A 287 -21.26 -7.68 9.70
C ARG A 287 -21.04 -6.60 10.76
N PRO A 288 -21.78 -6.60 11.88
CA PRO A 288 -21.53 -5.66 12.96
C PRO A 288 -20.13 -5.86 13.52
N ASP A 289 -19.43 -4.76 13.81
CA ASP A 289 -18.15 -4.80 14.51
C ASP A 289 -18.32 -4.26 15.93
N PRO A 290 -18.45 -5.12 16.95
CA PRO A 290 -18.65 -4.69 18.33
C PRO A 290 -17.41 -3.99 18.90
N SER A 291 -16.25 -4.12 18.26
CA SER A 291 -14.97 -3.57 18.71
C SER A 291 -14.58 -2.26 18.01
N ALA A 292 -15.30 -1.88 16.96
CA ALA A 292 -15.02 -0.66 16.22
C ALA A 292 -15.57 0.57 16.97
N ALA A 293 -14.71 1.58 17.17
CA ALA A 293 -15.16 2.95 17.46
C ALA A 293 -16.15 3.42 16.38
N PRO A 294 -17.05 4.39 16.65
CA PRO A 294 -18.02 4.90 15.67
C PRO A 294 -17.30 5.38 14.40
N ALA A 295 -17.20 4.48 13.43
CA ALA A 295 -16.57 4.71 12.15
C ALA A 295 -17.55 5.43 11.23
N ARG A 296 -17.05 6.04 10.16
CA ARG A 296 -17.93 6.61 9.14
C ARG A 296 -18.77 5.51 8.50
N ALA A 297 -20.09 5.66 8.59
CA ALA A 297 -21.07 4.79 7.95
C ALA A 297 -20.99 4.90 6.43
N LEU A 298 -21.27 3.80 5.74
CA LEU A 298 -21.51 3.83 4.29
C LEU A 298 -22.97 4.24 4.06
N VAL A 299 -23.16 5.29 3.26
CA VAL A 299 -24.47 5.79 2.86
C VAL A 299 -24.59 5.66 1.35
N ALA A 300 -25.58 4.92 0.87
CA ALA A 300 -25.82 4.66 -0.54
C ALA A 300 -27.24 5.08 -0.93
N ALA A 301 -27.38 5.92 -1.95
CA ALA A 301 -28.67 6.33 -2.49
C ALA A 301 -28.94 5.64 -3.84
N PHE A 302 -30.12 5.04 -3.97
CA PHE A 302 -30.60 4.36 -5.16
C PHE A 302 -31.72 5.19 -5.78
N PRO A 303 -31.44 5.97 -6.85
CA PRO A 303 -32.46 6.79 -7.50
C PRO A 303 -33.45 5.93 -8.30
N ALA A 304 -34.57 6.54 -8.69
CA ALA A 304 -35.54 5.94 -9.60
C ALA A 304 -34.93 5.64 -10.99
N ALA A 305 -34.03 6.51 -11.45
CA ALA A 305 -33.29 6.37 -12.70
C ALA A 305 -31.82 6.80 -12.50
N GLY A 306 -30.91 6.13 -13.20
CA GLY A 306 -29.47 6.41 -13.14
C GLY A 306 -28.71 5.50 -12.19
N THR A 307 -27.46 5.88 -11.91
CA THR A 307 -26.54 5.05 -11.12
C THR A 307 -26.65 5.38 -9.63
N PRO A 308 -26.67 4.36 -8.75
CA PRO A 308 -26.55 4.58 -7.31
C PRO A 308 -25.29 5.37 -6.95
N VAL A 309 -25.40 6.23 -5.93
CA VAL A 309 -24.32 7.10 -5.44
C VAL A 309 -23.99 6.78 -3.99
N GLU A 310 -22.71 6.81 -3.62
CA GLU A 310 -22.23 6.41 -2.29
C GLU A 310 -21.36 7.51 -1.66
N VAL A 311 -21.49 7.67 -0.33
CA VAL A 311 -20.66 8.59 0.48
C VAL A 311 -20.40 7.96 1.85
N ARG A 312 -19.31 8.37 2.52
CA ARG A 312 -19.02 7.98 3.91
C ARG A 312 -19.20 9.14 4.87
N LEU A 313 -20.08 8.97 5.84
CA LEU A 313 -20.49 10.02 6.79
C LEU A 313 -20.28 9.56 8.22
N ALA A 314 -19.92 10.48 9.12
CA ALA A 314 -19.89 10.17 10.55
C ALA A 314 -21.33 9.99 11.08
N PRO A 315 -21.52 9.45 12.29
CA PRO A 315 -22.82 9.54 12.96
C PRO A 315 -23.29 10.99 13.07
N GLY A 316 -24.59 11.24 12.85
CA GLY A 316 -25.17 12.57 12.89
C GLY A 316 -26.33 12.79 11.92
N ARG A 317 -26.86 14.01 11.88
CA ARG A 317 -27.95 14.43 11.00
C ARG A 317 -27.42 15.21 9.80
N TYR A 318 -27.96 14.91 8.62
CA TYR A 318 -27.49 15.45 7.35
C TYR A 318 -28.66 15.92 6.47
N ALA A 319 -28.41 16.94 5.65
CA ALA A 319 -29.36 17.46 4.66
C ALA A 319 -28.68 17.57 3.29
N VAL A 320 -29.27 16.94 2.28
CA VAL A 320 -28.78 16.98 0.90
C VAL A 320 -29.21 18.31 0.26
N PRO A 321 -28.31 19.05 -0.42
CA PRO A 321 -28.70 20.30 -1.08
C PRO A 321 -29.80 20.08 -2.12
N ALA A 322 -30.69 21.07 -2.29
CA ALA A 322 -31.76 21.00 -3.30
C ALA A 322 -31.26 21.30 -4.73
N SER A 323 -30.25 22.17 -4.88
CA SER A 323 -29.72 22.62 -6.16
C SER A 323 -28.23 22.27 -6.36
N ALA A 324 -27.80 22.18 -7.62
CA ALA A 324 -26.40 21.95 -7.99
C ALA A 324 -25.51 23.16 -7.64
N PRO A 325 -24.23 22.95 -7.30
CA PRO A 325 -23.30 24.05 -7.00
C PRO A 325 -23.01 24.93 -8.24
N ALA A 326 -22.79 26.22 -8.02
CA ALA A 326 -22.45 27.18 -9.08
C ALA A 326 -21.12 26.85 -9.78
N ARG A 327 -21.05 27.07 -11.12
CA ARG A 327 -19.84 26.86 -11.94
C ARG A 327 -18.76 27.91 -11.62
N MET A 328 -17.49 27.55 -11.80
CA MET A 328 -16.34 28.44 -11.56
C MET A 328 -15.94 29.24 -12.82
N GLU A 329 -15.29 30.40 -12.62
CA GLU A 329 -14.86 31.36 -13.67
C GLU A 329 -13.91 30.74 -14.72
N ASP A 330 -13.00 29.88 -14.28
CA ASP A 330 -12.06 29.11 -15.09
C ASP A 330 -12.75 28.04 -15.97
N GLN A 331 -13.74 27.35 -15.41
CA GLN A 331 -14.59 26.44 -16.19
C GLN A 331 -15.31 27.19 -17.32
N GLN A 332 -15.88 28.36 -17.01
CA GLN A 332 -16.60 29.17 -18.00
C GLN A 332 -15.65 29.68 -19.10
N LEU A 333 -14.46 30.18 -18.73
CA LEU A 333 -13.45 30.61 -19.70
C LEU A 333 -13.05 29.46 -20.64
N PHE A 334 -12.78 28.27 -20.08
CA PHE A 334 -12.41 27.10 -20.89
C PHE A 334 -13.53 26.69 -21.86
N GLU A 335 -14.77 26.61 -21.38
CA GLU A 335 -15.93 26.28 -22.22
C GLU A 335 -16.11 27.30 -23.36
N GLY A 336 -15.92 28.59 -23.09
CA GLY A 336 -15.96 29.66 -24.09
C GLY A 336 -14.83 29.57 -25.13
N LEU A 337 -13.59 29.34 -24.68
CA LEU A 337 -12.43 29.12 -25.56
C LEU A 337 -12.65 27.92 -26.49
N ARG A 338 -13.24 26.84 -25.97
CA ARG A 338 -13.51 25.63 -26.75
C ARG A 338 -14.60 25.87 -27.79
N ALA A 339 -15.68 26.56 -27.42
CA ALA A 339 -16.76 26.91 -28.34
C ALA A 339 -16.26 27.74 -29.54
N HIS A 340 -15.27 28.61 -29.32
CA HIS A 340 -14.64 29.44 -30.36
C HIS A 340 -13.47 28.75 -31.08
N SER A 341 -13.19 27.46 -30.79
CA SER A 341 -12.03 26.74 -31.33
C SER A 341 -10.67 27.43 -31.06
N LEU A 342 -10.56 28.17 -29.95
CA LEU A 342 -9.32 28.81 -29.46
C LEU A 342 -8.52 27.90 -28.51
N VAL A 343 -9.12 26.79 -28.09
CA VAL A 343 -8.47 25.63 -27.48
C VAL A 343 -9.00 24.37 -28.15
N ARG A 344 -8.11 23.45 -28.52
CA ARG A 344 -8.50 22.21 -29.22
C ARG A 344 -7.55 21.06 -28.91
N LEU A 345 -7.99 19.85 -29.24
CA LEU A 345 -7.13 18.67 -29.26
C LEU A 345 -6.48 18.58 -30.66
N GLY A 346 -5.16 18.63 -30.73
CA GLY A 346 -4.39 18.42 -31.95
C GLY A 346 -4.40 16.96 -32.42
N ALA A 347 -3.95 16.72 -33.65
CA ALA A 347 -3.89 15.36 -34.23
C ALA A 347 -2.89 14.44 -33.51
N ASP A 348 -1.89 15.02 -32.85
CA ASP A 348 -0.95 14.33 -31.98
C ASP A 348 -1.52 14.04 -30.57
N GLY A 349 -2.76 14.45 -30.31
CA GLY A 349 -3.46 14.29 -29.04
C GLY A 349 -3.05 15.30 -27.96
N LEU A 350 -2.26 16.33 -28.29
CA LEU A 350 -1.92 17.41 -27.36
C LEU A 350 -2.99 18.50 -27.36
N ALA A 351 -3.15 19.19 -26.25
CA ALA A 351 -3.98 20.38 -26.17
C ALA A 351 -3.20 21.57 -26.76
N GLU A 352 -3.80 22.20 -27.76
CA GLU A 352 -3.25 23.38 -28.44
C GLU A 352 -4.02 24.63 -27.98
N LEU A 353 -3.30 25.73 -27.82
CA LEU A 353 -3.88 27.05 -27.52
C LEU A 353 -3.59 27.99 -28.68
N ALA A 354 -4.60 28.76 -29.09
CA ALA A 354 -4.44 29.78 -30.11
C ALA A 354 -3.36 30.79 -29.69
N PRO A 355 -2.46 31.22 -30.60
CA PRO A 355 -1.40 32.14 -30.26
C PRO A 355 -1.97 33.52 -29.84
N PRO A 356 -1.26 34.27 -28.98
CA PRO A 356 -1.75 35.57 -28.50
C PRO A 356 -1.93 36.60 -29.63
N ASP A 357 -1.20 36.43 -30.73
CA ASP A 357 -1.19 37.26 -31.93
C ASP A 357 -1.90 36.58 -33.12
N LEU A 358 -2.88 35.70 -32.88
CA LEU A 358 -3.63 34.98 -33.92
C LEU A 358 -4.17 35.90 -35.04
N ALA A 359 -4.55 37.14 -34.70
CA ALA A 359 -4.97 38.14 -35.69
C ALA A 359 -3.86 38.47 -36.70
N GLY A 360 -2.61 38.62 -36.23
CA GLY A 360 -1.44 38.85 -37.07
C GLY A 360 -1.09 37.63 -37.92
N TRP A 361 -1.24 36.42 -37.37
CA TRP A 361 -1.01 35.18 -38.12
C TRP A 361 -1.97 35.04 -39.30
N ARG A 362 -3.26 35.34 -39.09
CA ARG A 362 -4.28 35.33 -40.15
C ARG A 362 -4.05 36.40 -41.22
N ALA A 363 -3.56 37.57 -40.81
CA ALA A 363 -3.19 38.62 -41.75
C ALA A 363 -1.97 38.23 -42.61
N ALA A 364 -1.09 37.36 -42.09
CA ALA A 364 0.10 36.88 -42.78
C ALA A 364 -0.16 35.69 -43.74
N GLY A 365 -1.33 35.05 -43.68
CA GLY A 365 -1.71 33.97 -44.60
C GLY A 365 -2.50 32.84 -43.93
N ALA A 366 -2.49 31.66 -44.57
CA ALA A 366 -3.15 30.47 -44.04
C ALA A 366 -2.47 30.00 -42.75
N THR A 367 -3.26 29.66 -41.74
CA THR A 367 -2.76 29.25 -40.42
C THR A 367 -3.34 27.92 -39.99
N PRO A 368 -2.68 27.17 -39.10
CA PRO A 368 -3.28 26.00 -38.46
C PRO A 368 -4.59 26.31 -37.71
N TRP A 369 -4.92 27.58 -37.47
CA TRP A 369 -6.04 28.06 -36.66
C TRP A 369 -7.17 28.69 -37.48
N ASP A 370 -7.27 28.41 -38.79
CA ASP A 370 -8.27 29.04 -39.67
C ASP A 370 -9.73 28.76 -39.24
N ARG A 371 -9.98 27.66 -38.52
CA ARG A 371 -11.29 27.33 -37.94
C ARG A 371 -11.66 28.09 -36.65
N ALA A 372 -10.74 28.86 -36.07
CA ALA A 372 -11.02 29.63 -34.85
C ALA A 372 -11.99 30.80 -35.14
N VAL A 373 -12.93 31.07 -34.23
CA VAL A 373 -13.81 32.24 -34.34
C VAL A 373 -13.15 33.41 -33.61
N LEU A 374 -12.79 34.46 -34.35
CA LEU A 374 -12.08 35.63 -33.82
C LEU A 374 -12.92 36.92 -33.94
N ASP A 375 -14.17 36.83 -33.50
CA ASP A 375 -15.08 37.97 -33.37
C ASP A 375 -14.77 38.79 -32.09
N THR A 376 -15.68 39.68 -31.68
CA THR A 376 -15.50 40.51 -30.47
C THR A 376 -15.37 39.66 -29.21
N GLU A 377 -16.10 38.55 -29.12
CA GLU A 377 -16.05 37.63 -27.98
C GLU A 377 -14.77 36.79 -28.03
N GLY A 378 -14.39 36.24 -29.19
CA GLY A 378 -13.14 35.50 -29.38
C GLY A 378 -11.89 36.32 -29.03
N ARG A 379 -11.87 37.62 -29.37
CA ARG A 379 -10.79 38.56 -28.96
C ARG A 379 -10.75 38.77 -27.45
N ARG A 380 -11.92 38.89 -26.80
CA ARG A 380 -12.02 39.00 -25.34
C ARG A 380 -11.55 37.72 -24.66
N LEU A 381 -11.91 36.55 -25.18
CA LEU A 381 -11.47 35.24 -24.68
C LEU A 381 -9.95 35.07 -24.79
N LEU A 382 -9.32 35.48 -25.90
CA LEU A 382 -7.86 35.49 -26.03
C LEU A 382 -7.19 36.44 -25.02
N GLN A 383 -7.75 37.63 -24.83
CA GLN A 383 -7.26 38.57 -23.81
C GLN A 383 -7.36 37.96 -22.41
N HIS A 384 -8.47 37.30 -22.08
CA HIS A 384 -8.62 36.59 -20.81
C HIS A 384 -7.60 35.44 -20.70
N LEU A 385 -7.46 34.63 -21.75
CA LEU A 385 -6.53 33.50 -21.78
C LEU A 385 -5.10 33.95 -21.50
N TYR A 386 -4.63 35.07 -22.02
CA TYR A 386 -3.22 35.49 -21.89
C TYR A 386 -2.94 36.54 -20.81
N ALA A 387 -3.86 37.49 -20.57
CA ALA A 387 -3.64 38.66 -19.70
C ALA A 387 -4.35 38.56 -18.33
N ARG A 388 -5.13 37.51 -18.06
CA ARG A 388 -5.87 37.34 -16.79
C ARG A 388 -5.47 36.06 -16.04
N ALA A 389 -5.88 35.98 -14.78
CA ALA A 389 -5.46 34.93 -13.85
C ALA A 389 -6.18 33.59 -14.06
N ASP A 390 -7.46 33.62 -14.42
CA ASP A 390 -8.25 32.50 -14.94
C ASP A 390 -7.59 31.92 -16.21
N GLY A 391 -7.15 32.78 -17.13
CA GLY A 391 -6.37 32.37 -18.30
C GLY A 391 -5.04 31.71 -17.94
N ALA A 392 -4.28 32.28 -17.01
CA ALA A 392 -3.04 31.68 -16.52
C ALA A 392 -3.27 30.28 -15.92
N PHE A 393 -4.39 30.08 -15.20
CA PHE A 393 -4.77 28.77 -14.68
C PHE A 393 -5.12 27.78 -15.80
N VAL A 394 -5.89 28.19 -16.80
CA VAL A 394 -6.20 27.35 -17.98
C VAL A 394 -4.92 26.94 -18.72
N ARG A 395 -3.99 27.87 -18.96
CA ARG A 395 -2.69 27.55 -19.58
C ARG A 395 -1.88 26.56 -18.76
N GLU A 396 -1.91 26.68 -17.44
CA GLU A 396 -1.25 25.74 -16.54
C GLU A 396 -1.91 24.34 -16.60
N GLN A 397 -3.25 24.26 -16.67
CA GLN A 397 -3.93 22.98 -16.86
C GLN A 397 -3.59 22.33 -18.21
N VAL A 398 -3.48 23.13 -19.29
CA VAL A 398 -3.01 22.66 -20.61
C VAL A 398 -1.57 22.15 -20.54
N ARG A 399 -0.68 22.87 -19.87
CA ARG A 399 0.72 22.45 -19.68
C ARG A 399 0.80 21.11 -18.95
N ILE A 400 0.05 20.94 -17.86
CA ILE A 400 -0.04 19.68 -17.11
C ILE A 400 -0.55 18.56 -18.04
N PHE A 401 -1.67 18.80 -18.73
CA PHE A 401 -2.30 17.85 -19.66
C PHE A 401 -1.34 17.37 -20.77
N ASN A 402 -0.53 18.27 -21.35
CA ASN A 402 0.44 17.93 -22.39
C ASN A 402 1.64 17.16 -21.81
N SER A 403 2.15 17.59 -20.65
CA SER A 403 3.27 16.91 -19.98
C SER A 403 2.95 15.48 -19.54
N GLU A 404 1.68 15.16 -19.34
CA GLU A 404 1.21 13.81 -18.99
C GLU A 404 0.93 12.93 -20.21
N ARG A 405 1.12 13.41 -21.45
CA ARG A 405 0.89 12.67 -22.70
C ARG A 405 2.14 12.25 -23.44
N ARG A 406 3.26 12.91 -23.18
CA ARG A 406 4.56 12.66 -23.83
C ARG A 406 5.66 12.63 -22.79
N LEU A 407 6.49 11.60 -22.86
CA LEU A 407 7.64 11.45 -21.99
C LEU A 407 8.89 11.17 -22.80
N LEU A 408 9.89 12.04 -22.61
CA LEU A 408 11.26 11.78 -22.99
C LEU A 408 12.13 12.14 -21.80
N ALA A 409 12.74 11.13 -21.19
CA ALA A 409 13.55 11.29 -19.99
C ALA A 409 14.83 10.44 -20.10
N TRP A 410 15.91 10.88 -19.46
CA TRP A 410 17.18 10.18 -19.46
C TRP A 410 17.92 10.37 -18.14
N ARG A 411 18.86 9.46 -17.87
CA ARG A 411 19.83 9.57 -16.79
C ARG A 411 21.09 8.78 -17.11
N VAL A 412 22.16 9.05 -16.37
CA VAL A 412 23.47 8.40 -16.53
C VAL A 412 23.81 7.57 -15.30
N ARG A 413 24.77 6.65 -15.41
CA ARG A 413 25.19 5.83 -14.27
C ARG A 413 25.97 6.69 -13.25
N SER A 414 25.69 6.54 -11.96
CA SER A 414 26.25 7.45 -10.92
C SER A 414 27.79 7.44 -10.86
N ALA A 415 28.43 6.31 -11.14
CA ALA A 415 29.90 6.19 -11.18
C ALA A 415 30.55 7.08 -12.26
N GLU A 416 29.83 7.39 -13.34
CA GLU A 416 30.32 8.21 -14.44
C GLU A 416 30.26 9.72 -14.12
N LEU A 417 29.49 10.11 -13.09
CA LEU A 417 29.38 11.50 -12.62
C LEU A 417 30.38 11.87 -11.52
N GLN A 418 30.98 10.88 -10.84
CA GLN A 418 31.93 11.14 -9.76
C GLN A 418 33.31 11.59 -10.27
N ALA A 419 33.54 11.58 -11.59
CA ALA A 419 34.82 11.90 -12.22
C ALA A 419 34.96 13.34 -12.75
N ALA A 420 33.90 14.17 -12.75
CA ALA A 420 33.91 15.50 -13.37
C ALA A 420 32.75 16.40 -12.86
N PRO A 421 32.78 17.73 -13.08
CA PRO A 421 31.58 18.56 -12.92
C PRO A 421 30.42 17.99 -13.76
N ALA A 422 29.20 18.03 -13.19
CA ALA A 422 28.02 17.41 -13.80
C ALA A 422 27.85 17.85 -15.26
N PRO A 423 27.72 16.90 -16.21
CA PRO A 423 27.73 17.22 -17.62
C PRO A 423 26.42 17.93 -17.98
N ALA A 424 26.53 19.06 -18.68
CA ALA A 424 25.41 19.96 -18.95
C ALA A 424 24.62 19.46 -20.17
N TRP A 425 23.40 18.97 -19.93
CA TRP A 425 22.49 18.59 -20.99
C TRP A 425 21.69 19.79 -21.51
N ARG A 426 21.43 19.81 -22.81
CA ARG A 426 20.51 20.73 -23.49
C ARG A 426 19.57 19.91 -24.37
N ILE A 427 18.36 20.43 -24.60
CA ILE A 427 17.37 19.77 -25.46
C ILE A 427 16.84 20.75 -26.51
N GLU A 428 16.73 20.26 -27.74
CA GLU A 428 16.10 20.96 -28.86
C GLU A 428 14.89 20.17 -29.36
N LEU A 429 13.75 20.87 -29.54
CA LEU A 429 12.52 20.34 -30.13
C LEU A 429 12.25 21.12 -31.43
N GLY A 430 12.27 20.44 -32.57
CA GLY A 430 12.10 21.12 -33.88
C GLY A 430 13.13 22.23 -34.13
N GLY A 431 14.34 22.12 -33.56
CA GLY A 431 15.41 23.12 -33.66
C GLY A 431 15.34 24.26 -32.63
N VAL A 432 14.34 24.27 -31.74
CA VAL A 432 14.17 25.30 -30.71
C VAL A 432 14.54 24.74 -29.33
N PRO A 433 15.31 25.47 -28.49
CA PRO A 433 15.60 25.06 -27.12
C PRO A 433 14.32 24.85 -26.30
N ALA A 434 14.24 23.74 -25.59
CA ALA A 434 13.11 23.44 -24.70
C ALA A 434 13.55 23.38 -23.22
N PRO A 435 12.66 23.69 -22.26
CA PRO A 435 13.00 23.64 -20.85
C PRO A 435 13.22 22.20 -20.39
N LEU A 436 14.20 21.99 -19.50
CA LEU A 436 14.44 20.73 -18.81
C LEU A 436 13.76 20.70 -17.44
N ALA A 437 13.34 19.52 -17.03
CA ALA A 437 12.96 19.23 -15.65
C ALA A 437 13.87 18.12 -15.08
N ALA A 438 14.25 18.25 -13.81
CA ALA A 438 15.14 17.32 -13.11
C ALA A 438 14.37 16.25 -12.32
N ASP A 439 13.23 15.80 -12.86
CA ASP A 439 12.35 14.82 -12.25
C ASP A 439 11.76 13.85 -13.28
N MET A 440 11.28 12.71 -12.78
CA MET A 440 10.39 11.83 -13.51
C MET A 440 8.96 12.12 -13.06
N PRO A 441 7.97 12.26 -13.95
CA PRO A 441 6.57 12.35 -13.54
C PRO A 441 6.21 11.09 -12.75
N ASP A 442 5.36 11.20 -11.73
CA ASP A 442 4.99 10.07 -10.86
C ASP A 442 4.61 8.83 -11.70
N ALA A 443 3.73 9.00 -12.71
CA ALA A 443 3.29 7.92 -13.60
C ALA A 443 4.42 7.16 -14.30
N GLY A 444 5.59 7.79 -14.50
CA GLY A 444 6.78 7.18 -15.06
C GLY A 444 7.33 6.01 -14.24
N ALA A 445 7.06 5.95 -12.93
CA ALA A 445 7.43 4.80 -12.08
C ALA A 445 6.80 3.48 -12.58
N ARG A 446 5.66 3.53 -13.27
CA ARG A 446 4.96 2.35 -13.84
C ARG A 446 5.70 1.70 -15.02
N LEU A 447 6.77 2.33 -15.53
CA LEU A 447 7.67 1.74 -16.54
C LEU A 447 8.59 0.66 -15.95
N PHE A 448 8.70 0.59 -14.62
CA PHE A 448 9.60 -0.33 -13.94
C PHE A 448 8.85 -1.27 -13.01
N ALA A 449 9.20 -2.56 -13.02
CA ALA A 449 8.70 -3.50 -12.02
C ALA A 449 9.34 -3.30 -10.65
N ARG A 450 10.54 -2.69 -10.62
CA ARG A 450 11.29 -2.34 -9.39
C ARG A 450 12.04 -1.03 -9.62
N LEU A 451 12.26 -0.27 -8.56
CA LEU A 451 13.05 0.97 -8.63
C LEU A 451 14.48 0.69 -9.11
N PRO A 452 14.91 1.19 -10.30
CA PRO A 452 16.25 0.87 -10.78
C PRO A 452 17.32 1.58 -9.94
N GLN A 453 18.37 0.83 -9.59
CA GLN A 453 19.39 1.25 -8.62
C GLN A 453 20.70 1.68 -9.31
N GLY A 454 21.49 2.55 -8.66
CA GLY A 454 22.83 2.94 -9.13
C GLY A 454 22.87 3.95 -10.28
N TRP A 455 21.77 4.70 -10.48
CA TRP A 455 21.65 5.74 -11.50
C TRP A 455 21.54 7.12 -10.88
N ALA A 456 21.95 8.14 -11.63
CA ALA A 456 21.76 9.54 -11.29
C ALA A 456 20.27 9.94 -11.32
N PRO A 457 19.91 11.12 -10.75
CA PRO A 457 18.56 11.66 -10.91
C PRO A 457 18.15 11.81 -12.38
N TRP A 458 16.87 11.65 -12.65
CA TRP A 458 16.28 11.81 -13.98
C TRP A 458 16.36 13.25 -14.48
N GLN A 459 16.55 13.40 -15.80
CA GLN A 459 16.27 14.62 -16.55
C GLN A 459 15.20 14.32 -17.60
N ARG A 460 14.39 15.31 -17.95
CA ARG A 460 13.37 15.17 -18.99
C ARG A 460 13.05 16.47 -19.70
N VAL A 461 12.31 16.35 -20.81
CA VAL A 461 11.63 17.48 -21.44
C VAL A 461 10.54 18.03 -20.52
N GLY A 462 10.63 19.31 -20.18
CA GLY A 462 9.76 20.00 -19.22
C GLY A 462 8.43 20.48 -19.80
N ALA A 463 8.40 20.83 -21.10
CA ALA A 463 7.21 21.28 -21.81
C ALA A 463 7.25 20.86 -23.29
N TRP A 464 6.09 20.44 -23.81
CA TRP A 464 5.92 20.00 -25.20
C TRP A 464 5.06 21.01 -25.96
N PRO A 465 5.66 21.79 -26.89
CA PRO A 465 4.92 22.72 -27.73
C PRO A 465 4.28 22.03 -28.96
N SER A 466 4.87 20.93 -29.46
CA SER A 466 4.39 20.13 -30.61
C SER A 466 4.96 18.70 -30.57
N GLY A 467 4.42 17.79 -31.39
CA GLY A 467 4.78 16.36 -31.45
C GLY A 467 6.11 15.98 -32.13
N SER A 468 7.13 16.84 -32.16
CA SER A 468 8.41 16.57 -32.84
C SER A 468 9.37 15.66 -32.05
N ASN A 469 10.29 14.99 -32.75
CA ASN A 469 11.45 14.31 -32.13
C ASN A 469 12.37 15.33 -31.44
N ALA A 470 13.16 14.87 -30.47
CA ALA A 470 14.08 15.72 -29.72
C ALA A 470 15.55 15.38 -29.98
N ARG A 471 16.41 16.40 -29.90
CA ARG A 471 17.86 16.25 -29.83
C ARG A 471 18.37 16.57 -28.43
N LEU A 472 18.95 15.58 -27.76
CA LEU A 472 19.60 15.71 -26.47
C LEU A 472 21.09 15.95 -26.72
N ARG A 473 21.61 17.10 -26.28
CA ARG A 473 23.02 17.46 -26.42
C ARG A 473 23.70 17.42 -25.07
N LEU A 474 24.81 16.70 -24.97
CA LEU A 474 25.66 16.63 -23.79
C LEU A 474 26.99 17.31 -24.10
N THR A 475 27.27 18.44 -23.44
CA THR A 475 28.59 19.08 -23.53
C THR A 475 29.58 18.36 -22.62
N LEU A 476 30.69 17.90 -23.18
CA LEU A 476 31.74 17.22 -22.44
C LEU A 476 32.71 18.24 -21.83
N PRO A 477 33.15 18.06 -20.57
CA PRO A 477 34.05 19.01 -19.90
C PRO A 477 35.45 19.05 -20.52
N ALA A 478 35.86 17.97 -21.18
CA ALA A 478 37.08 17.87 -21.98
C ALA A 478 36.80 17.06 -23.26
N ALA A 479 37.71 17.13 -24.24
CA ALA A 479 37.62 16.28 -25.41
C ALA A 479 37.76 14.80 -25.02
N ALA A 480 36.86 13.96 -25.52
CA ALA A 480 36.83 12.53 -25.21
C ALA A 480 38.15 11.83 -25.59
N ARG A 481 38.60 10.91 -24.76
CA ARG A 481 39.78 10.06 -24.97
C ARG A 481 39.37 8.70 -25.50
N ALA A 482 40.34 7.98 -26.07
CA ALA A 482 40.13 6.59 -26.47
C ALA A 482 39.78 5.73 -25.24
N GLY A 483 38.65 5.00 -25.33
CA GLY A 483 38.14 4.17 -24.25
C GLY A 483 37.11 4.86 -23.35
N ASP A 484 36.88 6.17 -23.49
CA ASP A 484 35.83 6.86 -22.75
C ASP A 484 34.45 6.30 -23.14
N ALA A 485 33.67 5.94 -22.13
CA ALA A 485 32.33 5.38 -22.30
C ALA A 485 31.34 6.03 -21.33
N ILE A 486 30.10 6.10 -21.76
CA ILE A 486 28.97 6.61 -20.97
C ILE A 486 27.78 5.68 -21.13
N ARG A 487 27.11 5.36 -20.01
CA ARG A 487 25.92 4.54 -19.99
C ARG A 487 24.71 5.41 -19.70
N VAL A 488 23.78 5.46 -20.66
CA VAL A 488 22.57 6.29 -20.59
C VAL A 488 21.34 5.39 -20.51
N MET A 489 20.49 5.59 -19.50
CA MET A 489 19.14 5.03 -19.49
C MET A 489 18.19 6.07 -20.10
N LEU A 490 17.50 5.71 -21.19
CA LEU A 490 16.60 6.55 -21.96
C LEU A 490 15.18 5.99 -21.86
N ALA A 491 14.22 6.76 -21.33
CA ALA A 491 12.79 6.53 -21.48
C ALA A 491 12.31 7.28 -22.72
N GLY A 492 12.17 6.55 -23.82
CA GLY A 492 12.09 7.06 -25.18
C GLY A 492 12.74 6.08 -26.15
N ARG A 493 12.64 6.36 -27.45
CA ARG A 493 13.26 5.53 -28.49
C ARG A 493 14.43 6.28 -29.12
N LEU A 494 15.62 5.67 -29.10
CA LEU A 494 16.78 6.21 -29.80
C LEU A 494 16.58 6.12 -31.32
N LEU A 495 16.88 7.22 -32.02
CA LEU A 495 16.82 7.34 -33.47
C LEU A 495 18.21 7.54 -34.11
N GLY A 496 19.12 8.22 -33.41
CA GLY A 496 20.47 8.50 -33.91
C GLY A 496 21.44 8.96 -32.83
N VAL A 497 22.74 8.81 -33.09
CA VAL A 497 23.83 9.21 -32.20
C VAL A 497 24.90 9.97 -33.00
N GLN A 498 25.41 11.07 -32.47
CA GLN A 498 26.57 11.81 -33.00
C GLN A 498 27.57 12.09 -31.88
N GLY A 499 28.87 12.10 -32.18
CA GLY A 499 29.94 12.27 -31.16
C GLY A 499 30.21 11.01 -30.31
N GLY A 500 29.51 9.91 -30.60
CA GLY A 500 29.67 8.60 -29.98
C GLY A 500 29.15 7.49 -30.87
N ARG A 501 29.33 6.24 -30.45
CA ARG A 501 28.77 5.04 -31.09
C ARG A 501 28.26 4.07 -30.04
N LEU A 502 27.24 3.29 -30.39
CA LEU A 502 26.77 2.19 -29.54
C LEU A 502 27.84 1.09 -29.48
N ALA A 503 28.24 0.71 -28.26
CA ALA A 503 29.15 -0.41 -28.01
C ALA A 503 28.46 -1.76 -28.23
N ALA A 504 27.16 -1.81 -27.98
CA ALA A 504 26.28 -2.96 -28.14
C ALA A 504 24.86 -2.47 -28.51
N PRO A 505 23.98 -3.34 -29.03
CA PRO A 505 22.57 -3.00 -29.24
C PRO A 505 21.93 -2.46 -27.95
N PRO A 506 21.00 -1.48 -28.04
CA PRO A 506 20.29 -0.96 -26.89
C PRO A 506 19.62 -2.08 -26.08
N LEU A 507 19.90 -2.12 -24.77
CA LEU A 507 19.32 -3.14 -23.89
C LEU A 507 17.93 -2.68 -23.42
N PRO A 508 16.87 -3.49 -23.58
CA PRO A 508 15.56 -3.14 -23.07
C PRO A 508 15.58 -3.06 -21.53
N ALA A 509 14.92 -2.06 -20.98
CA ALA A 509 14.83 -1.81 -19.54
C ALA A 509 13.39 -1.51 -19.06
N CYS A 510 12.42 -1.50 -19.97
CA CYS A 510 11.01 -1.38 -19.58
C CYS A 510 10.54 -2.72 -19.04
N SER A 511 10.20 -2.77 -17.76
CA SER A 511 9.82 -4.00 -17.05
C SER A 511 8.48 -3.90 -16.31
N GLY A 512 7.95 -2.68 -16.17
CA GLY A 512 6.70 -2.43 -15.45
C GLY A 512 5.45 -2.81 -16.26
N ARG A 513 4.31 -2.85 -15.57
CA ARG A 513 3.03 -3.28 -16.15
C ARG A 513 2.48 -2.34 -17.23
N ALA A 514 2.99 -1.10 -17.29
CA ALA A 514 2.58 -0.13 -18.27
C ALA A 514 3.45 -0.13 -19.54
N CYS A 515 4.45 -1.02 -19.63
CA CYS A 515 5.25 -1.20 -20.83
C CYS A 515 4.42 -1.88 -21.93
N ARG A 516 4.29 -1.22 -23.09
CA ARG A 516 3.73 -1.83 -24.31
C ARG A 516 4.75 -2.67 -25.06
N SER A 517 6.02 -2.28 -24.95
CA SER A 517 7.16 -3.01 -25.50
C SER A 517 8.37 -2.82 -24.58
N PRO A 518 9.29 -3.80 -24.52
CA PRO A 518 10.42 -3.77 -23.59
C PRO A 518 11.44 -2.66 -23.92
N ASP A 519 11.44 -2.15 -25.16
CA ASP A 519 12.32 -1.09 -25.67
C ASP A 519 11.80 0.34 -25.45
N GLN A 520 10.65 0.53 -24.78
CA GLN A 520 10.19 1.88 -24.39
C GLN A 520 11.14 2.56 -23.39
N VAL A 521 11.91 1.76 -22.64
CA VAL A 521 13.06 2.24 -21.88
C VAL A 521 14.26 1.43 -22.35
N GLN A 522 15.36 2.11 -22.66
CA GLN A 522 16.57 1.50 -23.21
C GLN A 522 17.78 1.91 -22.37
N VAL A 523 18.69 0.96 -22.13
CA VAL A 523 20.03 1.25 -21.63
C VAL A 523 20.99 1.26 -22.83
N LEU A 524 21.64 2.39 -23.02
CA LEU A 524 22.56 2.68 -24.11
C LEU A 524 23.98 2.63 -23.56
N ASP A 525 24.79 1.71 -24.08
CA ASP A 525 26.24 1.68 -23.84
C ASP A 525 26.92 2.43 -24.98
N LEU A 526 27.41 3.65 -24.69
CA LEU A 526 27.98 4.54 -25.69
C LEU A 526 29.49 4.66 -25.48
N GLN A 527 30.26 4.38 -26.54
CA GLN A 527 31.68 4.74 -26.62
C GLN A 527 31.79 6.12 -27.27
N LEU A 528 32.47 7.05 -26.60
CA LEU A 528 32.69 8.39 -27.13
C LEU A 528 33.74 8.34 -28.25
N VAL A 529 33.53 9.14 -29.30
CA VAL A 529 34.52 9.26 -30.38
C VAL A 529 35.69 10.11 -29.87
N PRO A 530 36.96 9.65 -29.98
CA PRO A 530 38.10 10.43 -29.54
C PRO A 530 38.12 11.84 -30.17
N GLY A 531 38.35 12.86 -29.36
CA GLY A 531 38.32 14.27 -29.78
C GLY A 531 36.94 14.93 -29.76
N ALA A 532 35.86 14.17 -29.60
CA ALA A 532 34.51 14.74 -29.48
C ALA A 532 34.40 15.64 -28.24
N ARG A 533 33.73 16.79 -28.39
CA ARG A 533 33.39 17.70 -27.27
C ARG A 533 31.89 17.73 -26.96
N GLU A 534 31.09 17.10 -27.80
CA GLU A 534 29.64 16.99 -27.64
C GLU A 534 29.20 15.59 -28.04
N LEU A 535 28.23 15.05 -27.29
CA LEU A 535 27.46 13.86 -27.64
C LEU A 535 26.02 14.30 -27.93
N VAL A 536 25.47 13.91 -29.08
CA VAL A 536 24.09 14.21 -29.47
C VAL A 536 23.30 12.92 -29.62
N LEU A 537 22.17 12.82 -28.93
CA LEU A 537 21.20 11.72 -29.08
C LEU A 537 19.93 12.27 -29.72
N GLU A 538 19.54 11.72 -30.87
CA GLU A 538 18.23 11.98 -31.45
C GLU A 538 17.25 10.92 -30.95
N ALA A 539 16.12 11.35 -30.38
CA ALA A 539 15.18 10.43 -29.73
C ALA A 539 13.71 10.82 -29.95
N ALA A 540 12.85 9.82 -30.09
CA ALA A 540 11.41 9.97 -30.10
C ALA A 540 10.83 9.81 -28.68
N PRO A 541 9.85 10.64 -28.27
CA PRO A 541 9.16 10.51 -26.99
C PRO A 541 8.22 9.31 -26.94
N LEU A 542 7.95 8.83 -25.74
CA LEU A 542 6.91 7.86 -25.44
C LEU A 542 5.52 8.51 -25.39
N GLY A 543 4.51 7.81 -25.88
CA GLY A 543 3.11 8.09 -25.53
C GLY A 543 2.83 7.63 -24.09
N MET A 544 2.25 8.52 -23.29
CA MET A 544 1.92 8.25 -21.88
C MET A 544 0.48 7.74 -21.68
N ASP A 545 -0.27 7.53 -22.76
CA ASP A 545 -1.63 6.97 -22.74
C ASP A 545 -1.69 5.59 -22.09
N ALA A 546 -0.62 4.78 -22.22
CA ALA A 546 -0.46 3.50 -21.53
C ALA A 546 -0.21 3.63 -20.02
N LEU A 547 0.34 4.77 -19.60
CA LEU A 547 0.81 5.03 -18.25
C LEU A 547 -0.27 5.70 -17.39
N ALA A 548 -1.33 6.24 -17.99
CA ALA A 548 -2.45 6.87 -17.27
C ALA A 548 -3.44 5.82 -16.77
N THR A 549 -3.81 5.84 -15.47
CA THR A 549 -4.94 5.04 -14.99
C THR A 549 -6.24 5.83 -15.10
N PRO A 550 -7.40 5.17 -15.29
CA PRO A 550 -8.71 5.86 -15.33
C PRO A 550 -9.03 6.67 -14.06
N GLY A 551 -8.33 6.44 -12.96
CA GLY A 551 -8.43 7.21 -11.71
C GLY A 551 -7.67 8.53 -11.73
N ASP A 552 -6.52 8.60 -12.42
CA ASP A 552 -5.65 9.78 -12.42
C ASP A 552 -6.36 10.99 -13.06
N ALA A 553 -7.12 10.74 -14.13
CA ALA A 553 -7.92 11.75 -14.83
C ALA A 553 -9.05 12.36 -13.96
N ARG A 554 -9.48 11.69 -12.88
CA ARG A 554 -10.52 12.20 -11.95
C ARG A 554 -10.03 13.40 -11.13
N TYR A 555 -8.72 13.57 -11.05
CA TYR A 555 -8.05 14.67 -10.35
C TYR A 555 -7.45 15.71 -11.31
N ARG A 556 -7.93 15.74 -12.56
CA ARG A 556 -7.53 16.73 -13.57
C ARG A 556 -8.73 17.54 -14.03
N HIS A 557 -8.52 18.83 -14.22
CA HIS A 557 -9.55 19.70 -14.80
C HIS A 557 -9.75 19.45 -16.29
N LEU A 558 -8.70 19.02 -17.02
CA LEU A 558 -8.79 18.70 -18.44
C LEU A 558 -8.83 17.18 -18.65
N GLY A 559 -9.84 16.72 -19.39
CA GLY A 559 -9.95 15.36 -19.89
C GLY A 559 -10.39 15.34 -21.36
N VAL A 560 -10.41 14.16 -21.97
CA VAL A 560 -10.98 13.96 -23.32
C VAL A 560 -12.31 13.22 -23.18
N ARG A 561 -13.38 13.78 -23.74
CA ARG A 561 -14.72 13.17 -23.81
C ARG A 561 -15.20 13.24 -25.25
N ASP A 562 -15.63 12.10 -25.80
CA ASP A 562 -16.13 11.99 -27.17
C ASP A 562 -15.15 12.58 -28.22
N GLY A 563 -13.85 12.38 -28.00
CA GLY A 563 -12.79 12.88 -28.89
C GLY A 563 -12.44 14.37 -28.74
N ALA A 564 -13.09 15.12 -27.84
CA ALA A 564 -12.84 16.54 -27.60
C ALA A 564 -12.33 16.84 -26.19
N LEU A 565 -11.62 17.96 -26.02
CA LEU A 565 -11.25 18.44 -24.67
C LEU A 565 -12.49 18.83 -23.87
N ALA A 566 -12.54 18.44 -22.60
CA ALA A 566 -13.62 18.77 -21.69
C ALA A 566 -13.09 19.23 -20.33
N TRP A 567 -13.77 20.23 -19.76
CA TRP A 567 -13.54 20.63 -18.37
C TRP A 567 -14.25 19.68 -17.43
N GLN A 568 -13.56 19.28 -16.37
CA GLN A 568 -14.08 18.45 -15.31
C GLN A 568 -14.01 19.23 -14.00
N ALA A 569 -15.16 19.33 -13.32
CA ALA A 569 -15.18 19.75 -11.93
C ALA A 569 -14.48 18.68 -11.10
N LEU A 570 -13.42 19.08 -10.41
CA LEU A 570 -12.81 18.20 -9.42
C LEU A 570 -13.80 18.06 -8.27
N PRO A 571 -13.95 16.85 -7.69
CA PRO A 571 -14.65 16.73 -6.41
C PRO A 571 -14.06 17.80 -5.49
N ALA A 572 -14.92 18.59 -4.84
CA ALA A 572 -14.46 19.44 -3.74
C ALA A 572 -13.69 18.48 -2.84
N ALA A 573 -12.37 18.59 -2.85
CA ALA A 573 -11.54 17.59 -2.25
C ALA A 573 -11.99 17.45 -0.79
N ALA A 574 -11.67 16.34 -0.17
CA ALA A 574 -11.78 16.18 1.28
C ALA A 574 -10.89 17.19 2.05
N HIS A 575 -10.78 18.44 1.60
CA HIS A 575 -10.26 19.66 2.22
C HIS A 575 -11.08 20.11 3.45
N ALA A 576 -11.77 19.18 4.11
CA ALA A 576 -12.04 19.28 5.54
C ALA A 576 -10.82 18.83 6.38
N SER A 577 -9.71 18.44 5.76
CA SER A 577 -8.40 18.48 6.41
C SER A 577 -7.81 19.87 6.17
N GLY A 578 -7.58 20.64 7.24
CA GLY A 578 -6.88 21.93 7.18
C GLY A 578 -5.46 21.81 6.58
N PRO A 579 -4.60 22.85 6.67
CA PRO A 579 -3.17 22.62 6.46
C PRO A 579 -2.78 21.40 7.31
N ALA A 580 -2.17 20.39 6.66
CA ALA A 580 -1.68 19.22 7.39
C ALA A 580 -0.96 19.74 8.63
N PRO A 581 -1.37 19.32 9.85
CA PRO A 581 -0.70 19.76 11.05
C PRO A 581 0.79 19.52 10.85
N ALA A 582 1.63 20.44 11.33
CA ALA A 582 3.06 20.19 11.37
C ALA A 582 3.23 18.83 12.05
N SER A 583 3.87 17.88 11.36
CA SER A 583 4.12 16.56 11.94
C SER A 583 4.82 16.77 13.27
N ALA A 584 4.31 16.14 14.32
CA ALA A 584 4.93 16.20 15.63
C ALA A 584 6.39 15.71 15.52
N GLU A 585 7.27 16.29 16.33
CA GLU A 585 8.62 15.78 16.49
C GLU A 585 8.54 14.36 17.05
N VAL A 586 9.38 13.44 16.58
CA VAL A 586 9.37 12.06 17.04
C VAL A 586 10.77 11.68 17.48
N ARG A 587 10.89 11.02 18.64
CA ARG A 587 12.09 10.32 19.06
C ARG A 587 11.77 8.86 19.29
N ILE A 588 12.64 7.98 18.79
CA ILE A 588 12.47 6.53 18.94
C ILE A 588 13.72 5.95 19.58
N SER A 589 13.53 5.12 20.59
CA SER A 589 14.57 4.34 21.26
C SER A 589 14.34 2.84 21.09
N ASP A 590 15.42 2.07 21.19
CA ASP A 590 15.39 0.61 21.25
C ASP A 590 14.96 0.13 22.65
N ARG A 591 14.86 -1.18 22.85
CA ARG A 591 14.40 -1.74 24.13
C ARG A 591 15.30 -1.40 25.32
N ASN A 592 16.58 -1.13 25.06
CA ASN A 592 17.62 -0.80 26.02
C ASN A 592 17.84 0.72 26.17
N GLY A 593 17.06 1.55 25.46
CA GLY A 593 17.14 3.01 25.50
C GLY A 593 18.09 3.64 24.48
N ALA A 594 18.74 2.86 23.62
CA ALA A 594 19.61 3.40 22.57
C ALA A 594 18.78 4.15 21.52
N ALA A 595 19.29 5.29 21.04
CA ALA A 595 18.58 6.10 20.06
C ALA A 595 18.50 5.44 18.68
N LEU A 596 17.28 5.24 18.18
CA LEU A 596 17.01 4.73 16.83
C LEU A 596 16.64 5.83 15.84
N TRP A 597 15.94 6.86 16.31
CA TRP A 597 15.50 8.00 15.50
C TRP A 597 15.58 9.30 16.28
N GLN A 598 16.24 10.31 15.71
CA GLN A 598 16.36 11.68 16.25
C GLN A 598 16.50 12.66 15.08
N ASP A 599 16.08 13.91 15.28
CA ASP A 599 16.27 15.00 14.29
C ASP A 599 15.67 14.72 12.89
N GLY A 600 14.58 13.96 12.85
CA GLY A 600 13.84 13.68 11.61
C GLY A 600 14.47 12.62 10.68
N ALA A 601 15.45 11.85 11.17
CA ALA A 601 16.06 10.73 10.47
C ALA A 601 16.46 9.58 11.42
N PRO A 602 16.74 8.37 10.90
CA PRO A 602 17.35 7.31 11.70
C PRO A 602 18.75 7.71 12.20
N THR A 603 19.21 7.15 13.31
CA THR A 603 20.61 7.29 13.74
C THR A 603 21.54 6.48 12.83
N GLU A 604 22.85 6.77 12.86
CA GLU A 604 23.84 6.02 12.07
C GLU A 604 23.87 4.54 12.46
N ALA A 605 23.84 4.24 13.77
CA ALA A 605 23.77 2.87 14.27
C ALA A 605 22.50 2.14 13.79
N ALA A 606 21.34 2.83 13.78
CA ALA A 606 20.10 2.27 13.24
C ALA A 606 20.17 2.03 11.71
N ARG A 607 20.80 2.94 10.95
CA ARG A 607 21.05 2.74 9.51
C ARG A 607 21.96 1.54 9.26
N ALA A 608 23.08 1.44 9.99
CA ALA A 608 24.01 0.32 9.89
C ALA A 608 23.35 -1.02 10.25
N ALA A 609 22.38 -1.02 11.17
CA ALA A 609 21.58 -2.18 11.55
C ALA A 609 20.39 -2.47 10.59
N GLY A 610 20.28 -1.75 9.45
CA GLY A 610 19.24 -1.98 8.44
C GLY A 610 17.85 -1.48 8.81
N LEU A 611 17.70 -0.64 9.84
CA LEU A 611 16.39 -0.20 10.35
C LEU A 611 15.74 0.95 9.57
N ALA A 612 16.38 1.48 8.53
CA ALA A 612 15.89 2.64 7.79
C ALA A 612 14.50 2.40 7.15
N THR A 613 14.26 1.22 6.55
CA THR A 613 12.95 0.91 5.95
C THR A 613 11.85 0.78 6.99
N LEU A 614 12.18 0.28 8.20
CA LEU A 614 11.25 0.14 9.31
C LEU A 614 10.90 1.51 9.94
N LEU A 615 11.92 2.27 10.35
CA LEU A 615 11.74 3.53 11.07
C LEU A 615 11.22 4.64 10.15
N GLY A 616 11.62 4.59 8.88
CA GLY A 616 11.49 5.64 7.88
C GLY A 616 12.86 6.08 7.36
N VAL A 617 12.93 6.58 6.14
CA VAL A 617 14.16 7.22 5.62
C VAL A 617 14.19 8.70 6.03
N ARG A 618 13.02 9.31 6.15
CA ARG A 618 12.80 10.73 6.47
C ARG A 618 11.47 10.93 7.20
N ALA A 619 11.34 12.05 7.92
CA ALA A 619 10.13 12.40 8.67
C ALA A 619 8.85 12.47 7.82
N ASP A 620 8.95 12.76 6.51
CA ASP A 620 7.81 12.82 5.59
C ASP A 620 7.40 11.46 4.99
N GLN A 621 8.11 10.37 5.32
CA GLN A 621 7.69 9.01 4.99
C GLN A 621 6.53 8.57 5.89
N ALA A 622 5.30 8.73 5.41
CA ALA A 622 4.12 8.35 6.18
C ALA A 622 4.13 6.88 6.65
N SER A 623 4.56 5.92 5.82
CA SER A 623 4.47 4.51 6.18
C SER A 623 5.50 4.02 7.20
N GLY A 624 6.58 4.76 7.46
CA GLY A 624 7.60 4.39 8.47
C GLY A 624 7.11 4.64 9.89
N VAL A 625 7.68 3.97 10.90
CA VAL A 625 7.26 4.13 12.31
C VAL A 625 7.28 5.61 12.74
N ALA A 626 8.30 6.38 12.38
CA ALA A 626 8.37 7.81 12.72
C ALA A 626 7.24 8.62 12.07
N GLY A 627 6.96 8.39 10.78
CA GLY A 627 5.88 9.07 10.08
C GLY A 627 4.48 8.63 10.55
N MET A 628 4.36 7.40 11.06
CA MET A 628 3.14 6.94 11.74
C MET A 628 2.89 7.70 13.04
N LEU A 629 3.91 7.78 13.90
CA LEU A 629 3.81 8.49 15.17
C LEU A 629 3.60 10.00 14.96
N GLY A 630 4.22 10.59 13.93
CA GLY A 630 4.03 12.00 13.57
C GLY A 630 2.62 12.34 13.05
N ARG A 631 1.76 11.34 12.76
CA ARG A 631 0.32 11.54 12.44
C ARG A 631 -0.59 11.56 13.66
N LEU A 632 -0.07 11.22 14.84
CA LEU A 632 -0.89 11.20 16.04
C LEU A 632 -1.38 12.63 16.36
N PRO A 633 -2.64 12.77 16.79
CA PRO A 633 -3.13 14.04 17.31
C PRO A 633 -2.53 14.26 18.70
N GLY A 634 -2.14 15.50 19.02
CA GLY A 634 -1.63 15.83 20.35
C GLY A 634 -0.31 16.58 20.30
N ALA A 635 0.43 16.52 21.42
CA ALA A 635 1.63 17.30 21.70
C ALA A 635 2.58 17.41 20.51
N GLY A 636 3.25 18.56 20.35
CA GLY A 636 4.19 18.81 19.27
C GLY A 636 5.41 17.87 19.23
N ARG A 637 5.51 16.90 20.16
CA ARG A 637 6.52 15.85 20.23
C ARG A 637 5.97 14.55 20.81
N HIS A 638 6.46 13.41 20.31
CA HIS A 638 6.22 12.06 20.82
C HIS A 638 7.53 11.32 21.10
N ASP A 639 7.59 10.63 22.24
CA ASP A 639 8.72 9.77 22.62
C ASP A 639 8.26 8.29 22.62
N ALA A 640 8.90 7.47 21.79
CA ALA A 640 8.55 6.06 21.60
C ALA A 640 9.70 5.10 21.90
N ARG A 641 9.35 3.87 22.30
CA ARG A 641 10.27 2.77 22.52
C ARG A 641 9.83 1.53 21.75
N LEU A 642 10.75 0.94 20.98
CA LEU A 642 10.53 -0.31 20.26
C LEU A 642 11.10 -1.51 21.03
N SER A 643 10.58 -2.72 20.80
CA SER A 643 11.12 -3.96 21.36
C SER A 643 12.42 -4.44 20.72
N ILE A 644 12.86 -3.78 19.65
CA ILE A 644 14.12 -4.11 18.96
C ILE A 644 15.29 -4.00 19.93
N ASP A 645 16.16 -5.01 19.91
CA ASP A 645 17.50 -4.95 20.48
C ASP A 645 18.48 -4.56 19.36
N LEU A 646 19.08 -3.37 19.45
CA LEU A 646 19.90 -2.84 18.35
C LEU A 646 21.12 -3.72 18.04
N GLY A 647 21.72 -4.36 19.04
CA GLY A 647 22.86 -5.26 18.87
C GLY A 647 22.48 -6.53 18.13
N LEU A 648 21.40 -7.20 18.58
CA LEU A 648 20.86 -8.37 17.90
C LEU A 648 20.39 -8.05 16.49
N GLN A 649 19.74 -6.90 16.30
CA GLN A 649 19.31 -6.42 14.98
C GLN A 649 20.49 -6.26 14.02
N GLY A 650 21.58 -5.62 14.47
CA GLY A 650 22.80 -5.45 13.66
C GLY A 650 23.42 -6.79 13.27
N ALA A 651 23.54 -7.72 14.21
CA ALA A 651 24.05 -9.07 13.94
C ALA A 651 23.15 -9.84 12.97
N ALA A 652 21.83 -9.74 13.12
CA ALA A 652 20.86 -10.35 12.23
C ALA A 652 20.94 -9.80 10.81
N GLN A 653 21.02 -8.47 10.66
CA GLN A 653 21.14 -7.82 9.36
C GLN A 653 22.45 -8.22 8.66
N ALA A 654 23.57 -8.20 9.38
CA ALA A 654 24.87 -8.55 8.82
C ALA A 654 24.98 -10.02 8.39
N ALA A 655 24.44 -10.95 9.20
CA ALA A 655 24.35 -12.36 8.85
C ALA A 655 23.44 -12.59 7.62
N LEU A 656 22.31 -11.88 7.55
CA LEU A 656 21.38 -11.95 6.42
C LEU A 656 22.02 -11.44 5.11
N ASP A 657 22.75 -10.33 5.18
CA ASP A 657 23.46 -9.76 4.03
C ASP A 657 24.64 -10.63 3.59
N CYS A 658 25.39 -11.20 4.54
CA CYS A 658 26.53 -12.06 4.23
C CYS A 658 26.10 -13.41 3.64
N ILE A 659 25.29 -14.16 4.40
CA ILE A 659 24.94 -15.54 4.05
C ILE A 659 23.74 -15.53 3.10
N GLY A 660 22.63 -14.89 3.49
CA GLY A 660 21.38 -14.95 2.72
C GLY A 660 21.48 -14.27 1.36
N MET A 661 22.01 -13.04 1.32
CA MET A 661 22.12 -12.32 0.05
C MET A 661 23.30 -12.81 -0.80
N ARG A 662 24.48 -13.00 -0.19
CA ARG A 662 25.75 -13.18 -0.90
C ARG A 662 26.38 -14.57 -0.79
N ARG A 663 25.73 -15.55 -0.14
CA ARG A 663 26.23 -16.93 0.04
C ARG A 663 27.62 -17.01 0.69
N GLY A 664 28.00 -16.00 1.47
CA GLY A 664 29.24 -16.00 2.25
C GLY A 664 29.15 -16.85 3.52
N GLN A 665 30.23 -16.82 4.29
CA GLN A 665 30.32 -17.40 5.63
C GLN A 665 30.43 -16.29 6.67
N TRP A 666 29.65 -16.41 7.75
CA TRP A 666 29.67 -15.46 8.87
C TRP A 666 30.31 -16.10 10.10
N LEU A 667 31.46 -15.57 10.52
CA LEU A 667 32.20 -16.02 11.70
C LEU A 667 32.77 -14.80 12.43
N ASP A 668 32.58 -14.74 13.75
CA ASP A 668 33.14 -13.70 14.63
C ASP A 668 32.91 -12.26 14.15
N GLY A 669 31.72 -11.98 13.63
CA GLY A 669 31.33 -10.65 13.16
C GLY A 669 31.91 -10.28 11.78
N ARG A 670 32.51 -11.22 11.06
CA ARG A 670 33.11 -11.00 9.74
C ARG A 670 32.46 -11.88 8.67
N CYS A 671 32.35 -11.30 7.47
CA CYS A 671 31.86 -11.98 6.29
C CYS A 671 33.03 -12.38 5.38
N SER A 672 33.13 -13.65 5.01
CA SER A 672 34.13 -14.17 4.07
C SER A 672 33.48 -14.97 2.93
N GLY A 673 34.15 -15.09 1.78
CA GLY A 673 33.67 -15.88 0.65
C GLY A 673 32.36 -15.40 0.01
N ALA A 674 31.96 -14.15 0.26
CA ALA A 674 30.71 -13.58 -0.26
C ALA A 674 30.82 -13.25 -1.76
N GLY A 675 29.87 -13.74 -2.55
CA GLY A 675 29.72 -13.40 -3.97
C GLY A 675 28.78 -12.21 -4.21
N ALA A 676 28.49 -11.94 -5.49
CA ALA A 676 27.44 -11.01 -5.86
C ALA A 676 26.05 -11.61 -5.54
N ALA A 677 25.14 -10.79 -5.03
CA ALA A 677 23.75 -11.22 -4.84
C ALA A 677 23.06 -11.33 -6.23
N PRO A 678 22.38 -12.45 -6.54
CA PRO A 678 21.60 -12.57 -7.76
C PRO A 678 20.53 -11.49 -7.86
N GLU A 679 20.29 -11.04 -9.09
CA GLU A 679 19.31 -10.01 -9.34
C GLU A 679 17.93 -10.41 -8.82
N GLY A 680 17.33 -9.48 -8.10
CA GLY A 680 16.00 -9.60 -7.56
C GLY A 680 15.85 -10.48 -6.32
N ARG A 681 16.94 -11.09 -5.81
CA ARG A 681 16.94 -11.84 -4.54
C ARG A 681 16.47 -10.96 -3.40
N GLN A 682 15.67 -11.54 -2.51
CA GLN A 682 15.21 -10.93 -1.26
C GLN A 682 15.48 -11.88 -0.10
N ALA A 683 15.70 -11.33 1.09
CA ALA A 683 15.87 -12.10 2.29
C ALA A 683 15.25 -11.37 3.49
N GLY A 684 14.81 -12.12 4.49
CA GLY A 684 14.22 -11.55 5.71
C GLY A 684 14.36 -12.50 6.89
N LEU A 685 14.47 -11.91 8.08
CA LEU A 685 14.64 -12.63 9.34
C LEU A 685 13.87 -11.93 10.47
N VAL A 686 13.24 -12.73 11.32
CA VAL A 686 12.62 -12.28 12.57
C VAL A 686 13.11 -13.11 13.74
N VAL A 687 13.40 -12.45 14.87
CA VAL A 687 13.54 -13.07 16.19
C VAL A 687 12.51 -12.42 17.11
N LEU A 688 11.71 -13.23 17.81
CA LEU A 688 10.68 -12.77 18.74
C LEU A 688 10.72 -13.52 20.07
N ASP A 689 10.33 -12.85 21.13
CA ASP A 689 10.06 -13.44 22.44
C ASP A 689 8.63 -13.98 22.47
N THR A 690 8.45 -15.28 22.71
CA THR A 690 7.13 -15.93 22.50
C THR A 690 6.17 -15.72 23.65
N GLU A 691 6.67 -15.31 24.81
CA GLU A 691 5.86 -15.10 26.01
C GLU A 691 5.27 -13.70 26.03
N THR A 692 6.04 -12.73 25.54
CA THR A 692 5.64 -11.31 25.48
C THR A 692 5.12 -10.88 24.11
N GLY A 693 5.45 -11.62 23.05
CA GLY A 693 5.19 -11.23 21.67
C GLY A 693 6.13 -10.14 21.14
N GLU A 694 7.17 -9.77 21.89
CA GLU A 694 8.11 -8.72 21.49
C GLU A 694 8.98 -9.15 20.31
N VAL A 695 8.94 -8.39 19.23
CA VAL A 695 9.89 -8.56 18.12
C VAL A 695 11.23 -7.96 18.53
N LEU A 696 12.24 -8.82 18.70
CA LEU A 696 13.59 -8.45 19.15
C LEU A 696 14.50 -8.06 18.00
N ALA A 697 14.29 -8.64 16.82
CA ALA A 697 14.96 -8.28 15.57
C ALA A 697 14.05 -8.55 14.37
N ALA A 698 14.11 -7.66 13.38
CA ALA A 698 13.43 -7.75 12.10
C ALA A 698 14.37 -7.23 10.99
N ALA A 699 15.17 -8.13 10.43
CA ALA A 699 16.15 -7.82 9.40
C ALA A 699 15.60 -8.10 7.99
N GLY A 700 16.01 -7.34 6.99
CA GLY A 700 15.50 -7.50 5.64
C GLY A 700 16.39 -6.87 4.56
N SER A 701 16.52 -7.56 3.43
CA SER A 701 17.41 -7.19 2.33
C SER A 701 16.80 -7.51 0.97
N GLY A 702 17.29 -6.82 -0.07
CA GLY A 702 16.89 -7.07 -1.47
C GLY A 702 15.71 -6.26 -1.99
N SER A 703 15.18 -5.31 -1.20
CA SER A 703 14.15 -4.37 -1.66
C SER A 703 14.72 -3.21 -2.49
N GLY A 704 16.02 -2.94 -2.39
CA GLY A 704 16.67 -1.76 -3.00
C GLY A 704 17.11 -0.76 -1.93
N GLN A 705 18.11 0.07 -2.25
CA GLN A 705 18.61 1.08 -1.32
C GLN A 705 17.85 2.40 -1.53
N VAL A 706 17.43 3.03 -0.44
CA VAL A 706 16.78 4.35 -0.49
C VAL A 706 17.54 5.31 0.40
N ASP A 707 17.91 6.44 -0.17
CA ASP A 707 18.63 7.52 0.49
C ASP A 707 18.01 8.88 0.13
N ALA A 708 18.67 9.96 0.50
CA ALA A 708 18.21 11.31 0.20
C ALA A 708 18.23 11.64 -1.31
N ALA A 709 19.10 11.00 -2.10
CA ALA A 709 19.28 11.29 -3.52
C ALA A 709 18.18 10.67 -4.38
N ASN A 710 17.66 9.50 -4.02
CA ASN A 710 16.59 8.82 -4.76
C ASN A 710 15.21 8.83 -4.05
N TRP A 711 15.07 9.57 -2.93
CA TRP A 711 13.85 9.65 -2.14
C TRP A 711 12.60 10.01 -2.96
N SER A 712 12.69 10.99 -3.86
CA SER A 712 11.55 11.44 -4.65
C SER A 712 10.99 10.32 -5.55
N GLU A 713 11.88 9.54 -6.17
CA GLU A 713 11.55 8.40 -7.02
C GLU A 713 10.96 7.26 -6.17
N ALA A 714 11.58 6.92 -5.03
CA ALA A 714 11.06 5.92 -4.11
C ALA A 714 9.66 6.30 -3.58
N ARG A 715 9.42 7.58 -3.26
CA ARG A 715 8.11 8.10 -2.83
C ARG A 715 7.06 8.09 -3.94
N ALA A 716 7.46 8.32 -5.19
CA ALA A 716 6.57 8.19 -6.34
C ALA A 716 6.19 6.72 -6.57
N PHE A 717 7.20 5.83 -6.54
CA PHE A 717 7.02 4.39 -6.66
C PHE A 717 6.09 3.85 -5.56
N GLU A 718 6.33 4.23 -4.30
CA GLU A 718 5.48 3.87 -3.16
C GLU A 718 4.01 4.24 -3.35
N ARG A 719 3.72 5.40 -3.94
CA ARG A 719 2.33 5.83 -4.16
C ARG A 719 1.61 5.04 -5.24
N LEU A 720 2.35 4.48 -6.20
CA LEU A 720 1.80 3.86 -7.41
C LEU A 720 1.83 2.34 -7.37
N ASP A 721 2.91 1.77 -6.84
CA ASP A 721 3.07 0.35 -6.57
C ASP A 721 3.71 0.15 -5.18
N PRO A 722 2.93 0.36 -4.10
CA PRO A 722 3.44 0.22 -2.74
C PRO A 722 3.90 -1.21 -2.43
N ALA A 723 3.39 -2.21 -3.14
CA ALA A 723 3.72 -3.62 -2.92
C ALA A 723 5.16 -3.94 -3.36
N ALA A 724 5.58 -3.41 -4.52
CA ALA A 724 6.94 -3.58 -5.05
C ALA A 724 7.94 -2.50 -4.57
N SER A 725 7.52 -1.62 -3.66
CA SER A 725 8.33 -0.49 -3.19
C SER A 725 9.61 -0.94 -2.47
N PRO A 726 10.74 -0.24 -2.68
CA PRO A 726 11.98 -0.51 -1.96
C PRO A 726 11.89 -0.20 -0.46
N LEU A 727 10.83 0.51 -0.03
CA LEU A 727 10.56 0.84 1.37
C LEU A 727 9.90 -0.31 2.14
N ARG A 728 9.57 -1.44 1.49
CA ARG A 728 8.99 -2.61 2.15
C ARG A 728 10.07 -3.39 2.89
N LEU A 729 9.81 -3.76 4.14
CA LEU A 729 10.66 -4.63 4.93
C LEU A 729 10.29 -6.11 4.70
N PRO A 730 11.13 -6.93 4.05
CA PRO A 730 10.80 -8.33 3.73
C PRO A 730 10.48 -9.22 4.94
N ALA A 731 10.89 -8.84 6.15
CA ALA A 731 10.55 -9.54 7.40
C ALA A 731 9.05 -9.48 7.76
N PHE A 732 8.38 -8.38 7.40
CA PHE A 732 6.98 -8.11 7.76
C PHE A 732 6.08 -7.99 6.54
N GLN A 733 6.64 -7.72 5.37
CA GLN A 733 5.89 -7.27 4.21
C GLN A 733 6.28 -8.04 2.96
N HIS A 734 5.28 -8.36 2.16
CA HIS A 734 5.45 -8.97 0.84
C HIS A 734 4.43 -8.45 -0.17
N ASP A 735 4.75 -8.62 -1.45
CA ASP A 735 3.93 -8.24 -2.60
C ASP A 735 2.85 -9.28 -2.97
N GLY A 736 2.86 -10.45 -2.33
CA GLY A 736 1.95 -11.56 -2.64
C GLY A 736 2.46 -12.46 -3.78
N GLY A 737 3.71 -12.30 -4.22
CA GLY A 737 4.30 -13.17 -5.25
C GLY A 737 4.69 -14.57 -4.76
N ALA A 738 4.85 -15.50 -5.70
CA ALA A 738 5.26 -16.89 -5.43
C ALA A 738 6.64 -17.03 -4.76
N GLU A 739 7.49 -16.00 -4.82
CA GLU A 739 8.76 -15.95 -4.10
C GLU A 739 8.60 -15.92 -2.57
N ARG A 740 7.37 -15.91 -2.06
CA ARG A 740 7.03 -15.80 -0.65
C ARG A 740 6.39 -17.06 -0.08
N SER A 741 6.32 -18.12 -0.89
CA SER A 741 5.80 -19.41 -0.46
C SER A 741 6.69 -20.02 0.64
N PRO A 742 6.14 -20.35 1.83
CA PRO A 742 6.88 -20.93 2.96
C PRO A 742 7.38 -22.36 2.70
N GLY A 743 6.80 -23.04 1.69
CA GLY A 743 7.07 -24.44 1.39
C GLY A 743 6.87 -25.32 2.62
N SER A 744 7.75 -26.30 2.80
CA SER A 744 7.63 -27.29 3.90
C SER A 744 7.67 -26.71 5.32
N THR A 745 7.95 -25.42 5.55
CA THR A 745 7.73 -24.82 6.88
C THR A 745 6.24 -24.68 7.23
N PHE A 746 5.36 -24.56 6.24
CA PHE A 746 3.90 -24.54 6.47
C PHE A 746 3.36 -25.87 7.00
N LYS A 747 4.10 -26.98 6.85
CA LYS A 747 3.70 -28.28 7.43
C LYS A 747 3.53 -28.24 8.95
N ILE A 748 4.07 -27.23 9.63
CA ILE A 748 3.79 -26.95 11.04
C ILE A 748 2.29 -26.62 11.22
N VAL A 749 1.76 -25.74 10.37
CA VAL A 749 0.33 -25.36 10.36
C VAL A 749 -0.52 -26.55 9.91
N SER A 750 -0.09 -27.28 8.87
CA SER A 750 -0.76 -28.50 8.43
C SER A 750 -0.83 -29.54 9.56
N ALA A 751 0.25 -29.76 10.30
CA ALA A 751 0.29 -30.68 11.43
C ALA A 751 -0.68 -30.29 12.54
N LEU A 752 -0.76 -29.00 12.89
CA LEU A 752 -1.73 -28.50 13.86
C LEU A 752 -3.18 -28.67 13.35
N GLY A 753 -3.43 -28.47 12.06
CA GLY A 753 -4.74 -28.72 11.44
C GLY A 753 -5.11 -30.22 11.44
N LEU A 754 -4.14 -31.11 11.24
CA LEU A 754 -4.35 -32.55 11.34
C LEU A 754 -4.68 -32.97 12.78
N GLU A 755 -3.99 -32.42 13.78
CA GLU A 755 -4.30 -32.66 15.19
C GLU A 755 -5.69 -32.11 15.58
N LEU A 756 -6.12 -31.00 14.98
CA LEU A 756 -7.49 -30.49 15.12
C LEU A 756 -8.52 -31.48 14.55
N ALA A 757 -8.26 -32.04 13.36
CA ALA A 757 -9.14 -33.04 12.75
C ALA A 757 -9.18 -34.36 13.54
N ALA A 758 -8.04 -34.79 14.10
CA ALA A 758 -7.90 -36.02 14.86
C ALA A 758 -8.79 -36.06 16.13
N GLN A 759 -9.18 -34.91 16.67
CA GLN A 759 -10.09 -34.82 17.81
C GLN A 759 -11.46 -35.45 17.56
N THR A 760 -11.90 -35.50 16.30
CA THR A 760 -13.18 -36.11 15.91
C THR A 760 -13.01 -37.36 15.07
N GLU A 761 -11.78 -37.76 14.74
CA GLU A 761 -11.47 -38.84 13.79
C GLU A 761 -10.45 -39.82 14.41
N PRO A 762 -10.90 -40.86 15.15
CA PRO A 762 -10.01 -41.78 15.85
C PRO A 762 -8.99 -42.50 14.96
N GLY A 763 -9.38 -42.80 13.72
CA GLY A 763 -8.47 -43.41 12.74
C GLY A 763 -7.34 -42.47 12.33
N LEU A 764 -7.61 -41.16 12.23
CA LEU A 764 -6.58 -40.16 11.97
C LEU A 764 -5.67 -40.02 13.19
N ASP A 765 -6.20 -39.94 14.42
CA ASP A 765 -5.36 -39.88 15.63
C ASP A 765 -4.38 -41.05 15.72
N ALA A 766 -4.85 -42.28 15.47
CA ALA A 766 -4.00 -43.46 15.43
C ALA A 766 -2.90 -43.37 14.36
N LEU A 767 -3.21 -42.79 13.18
CA LEU A 767 -2.24 -42.57 12.10
C LEU A 767 -1.19 -41.54 12.51
N LEU A 768 -1.61 -40.43 13.12
CA LEU A 768 -0.70 -39.39 13.63
C LEU A 768 0.22 -39.94 14.73
N ASN A 769 -0.28 -40.85 15.58
CA ASN A 769 0.48 -41.50 16.64
C ASN A 769 1.57 -42.46 16.13
N GLY A 770 1.43 -42.95 14.89
CA GLY A 770 2.35 -43.88 14.27
C GLY A 770 1.77 -45.27 14.12
N MET A 771 1.44 -45.64 12.89
CA MET A 771 0.97 -46.98 12.51
C MET A 771 2.11 -47.78 11.84
N PRO A 772 2.06 -49.13 11.90
CA PRO A 772 2.89 -49.96 11.03
C PRO A 772 2.67 -49.63 9.56
N LEU A 773 3.71 -49.67 8.72
CA LEU A 773 3.62 -49.29 7.30
C LEU A 773 2.52 -50.04 6.53
N ALA A 774 2.37 -51.35 6.77
CA ALA A 774 1.30 -52.16 6.19
C ALA A 774 -0.09 -51.70 6.66
N GLY A 775 -0.22 -51.29 7.92
CA GLY A 775 -1.45 -50.72 8.47
C GLY A 775 -1.82 -49.38 7.83
N ILE A 776 -0.83 -48.53 7.52
CA ILE A 776 -1.06 -47.27 6.79
C ILE A 776 -1.61 -47.56 5.39
N ASN A 777 -0.98 -48.49 4.66
CA ASN A 777 -1.44 -48.87 3.32
C ASN A 777 -2.86 -49.45 3.35
N ALA A 778 -3.16 -50.32 4.31
CA ALA A 778 -4.49 -50.88 4.49
C ALA A 778 -5.53 -49.80 4.83
N TYR A 779 -5.19 -48.85 5.69
CA TYR A 779 -6.05 -47.72 6.06
C TYR A 779 -6.37 -46.82 4.86
N ALA A 780 -5.38 -46.54 4.01
CA ALA A 780 -5.56 -45.79 2.77
C ALA A 780 -6.47 -46.53 1.76
N ALA A 781 -6.16 -47.81 1.51
CA ALA A 781 -6.89 -48.64 0.56
C ALA A 781 -8.37 -48.81 0.96
N ALA A 782 -8.64 -49.05 2.25
CA ALA A 782 -10.00 -49.18 2.79
C ALA A 782 -10.87 -47.92 2.60
N ARG A 783 -10.24 -46.77 2.35
CA ARG A 783 -10.91 -45.48 2.11
C ARG A 783 -10.83 -45.04 0.64
N GLY A 784 -10.35 -45.90 -0.25
CA GLY A 784 -10.26 -45.64 -1.68
C GLY A 784 -9.17 -44.64 -2.07
N TRP A 785 -8.16 -44.43 -1.23
CA TRP A 785 -7.02 -43.56 -1.55
C TRP A 785 -5.90 -44.33 -2.23
N ASP A 786 -5.41 -43.81 -3.37
CA ASP A 786 -4.21 -44.32 -4.05
C ASP A 786 -2.92 -43.79 -3.38
N PHE A 787 -2.79 -44.12 -2.09
CA PHE A 787 -1.61 -43.83 -1.28
C PHE A 787 -0.88 -45.13 -0.92
N ARG A 788 0.44 -45.15 -1.12
CA ARG A 788 1.32 -46.27 -0.77
C ARG A 788 2.57 -45.75 -0.09
N THR A 789 2.93 -46.32 1.06
CA THR A 789 4.13 -45.92 1.82
C THR A 789 5.43 -46.10 1.03
N GLY A 790 5.51 -47.10 0.15
CA GLY A 790 6.65 -47.31 -0.75
C GLY A 790 6.64 -46.46 -2.03
N ALA A 791 5.58 -45.71 -2.32
CA ALA A 791 5.53 -44.89 -3.54
C ALA A 791 6.22 -43.52 -3.34
N PRO A 792 7.01 -43.05 -4.33
CA PRO A 792 7.68 -41.75 -4.25
C PRO A 792 6.71 -40.58 -4.48
N SER A 793 5.50 -40.86 -4.97
CA SER A 793 4.47 -39.87 -5.29
C SER A 793 3.09 -40.21 -4.75
N TYR A 794 2.26 -39.17 -4.57
CA TYR A 794 0.85 -39.29 -4.22
C TYR A 794 -0.01 -38.35 -5.08
N PRO A 795 -1.09 -38.85 -5.72
CA PRO A 795 -1.45 -40.27 -5.88
C PRO A 795 -0.33 -41.04 -6.58
N ALA A 796 -0.22 -42.33 -6.31
CA ALA A 796 0.86 -43.14 -6.85
C ALA A 796 0.79 -43.23 -8.39
N ASP A 797 -0.40 -43.39 -8.95
CA ASP A 797 -0.62 -43.56 -10.39
C ASP A 797 -1.25 -42.31 -11.07
N GLY A 798 -1.27 -41.17 -10.36
CA GLY A 798 -1.88 -39.92 -10.84
C GLY A 798 -0.95 -39.04 -11.67
N ARG A 799 -1.47 -38.35 -12.70
CA ARG A 799 -0.73 -37.31 -13.44
C ARG A 799 -0.47 -36.04 -12.61
N ALA A 800 -1.48 -35.59 -11.86
CA ALA A 800 -1.40 -34.41 -10.98
C ALA A 800 -1.01 -34.83 -9.54
N ARG A 801 0.28 -35.12 -9.37
CA ARG A 801 0.86 -35.75 -8.16
C ARG A 801 1.80 -34.84 -7.40
N ILE A 802 1.97 -35.12 -6.12
CA ILE A 802 3.03 -34.58 -5.26
C ILE A 802 4.12 -35.64 -5.14
N THR A 803 5.38 -35.25 -5.26
CA THR A 803 6.54 -36.12 -5.07
C THR A 803 7.28 -35.80 -3.77
N ASN A 804 7.89 -36.81 -3.18
CA ASN A 804 8.89 -36.61 -2.14
C ASN A 804 10.19 -36.06 -2.73
N PHE A 805 10.94 -35.33 -1.91
CA PHE A 805 12.26 -34.84 -2.30
C PHE A 805 13.18 -36.02 -2.64
N ARG A 806 13.87 -35.94 -3.80
CA ARG A 806 14.73 -37.00 -4.36
C ARG A 806 14.00 -38.33 -4.62
N ASP A 807 12.69 -38.28 -4.88
CA ASP A 807 11.86 -39.43 -5.26
C ASP A 807 11.96 -40.62 -4.29
N GLN A 808 11.98 -40.30 -2.99
CA GLN A 808 12.19 -41.27 -1.93
C GLN A 808 10.88 -41.82 -1.35
N GLY A 809 10.77 -43.15 -1.24
CA GLY A 809 9.75 -43.84 -0.43
C GLY A 809 9.84 -43.51 1.08
N LEU A 810 8.71 -43.63 1.78
CA LEU A 810 8.55 -43.25 3.20
C LEU A 810 9.09 -44.31 4.17
N ASP A 811 9.19 -45.55 3.71
CA ASP A 811 9.58 -46.75 4.44
C ASP A 811 10.92 -46.63 5.17
N ARG A 812 11.92 -46.04 4.52
CA ARG A 812 13.26 -45.80 5.09
C ARG A 812 13.26 -44.88 6.33
N HIS A 813 12.18 -44.14 6.57
CA HIS A 813 12.03 -43.18 7.65
C HIS A 813 11.15 -43.71 8.80
N ALA A 814 10.67 -44.94 8.68
CA ALA A 814 9.96 -45.62 9.76
C ALA A 814 10.91 -45.88 10.95
N GLN A 815 10.38 -45.74 12.16
CA GLN A 815 11.05 -46.09 13.40
C GLN A 815 10.33 -47.31 13.98
N ASP A 816 11.06 -48.39 14.23
CA ASP A 816 10.51 -49.68 14.68
C ASP A 816 9.38 -50.19 13.75
N GLY A 817 9.51 -49.94 12.44
CA GLY A 817 8.52 -50.30 11.42
C GLY A 817 7.26 -49.42 11.42
N ARG A 818 7.23 -48.35 12.21
CA ARG A 818 6.09 -47.43 12.36
C ARG A 818 6.40 -46.04 11.84
N LEU A 819 5.39 -45.36 11.32
CA LEU A 819 5.51 -43.98 10.82
C LEU A 819 4.30 -43.17 11.26
N GLY A 820 4.54 -42.02 11.88
CA GLY A 820 3.52 -41.06 12.29
C GLY A 820 3.93 -39.61 12.00
N LEU A 821 3.22 -38.68 12.63
CA LEU A 821 3.40 -37.24 12.39
C LEU A 821 4.81 -36.76 12.72
N ALA A 822 5.41 -37.26 13.81
CA ALA A 822 6.75 -36.87 14.23
C ALA A 822 7.81 -37.21 13.18
N GLN A 823 7.79 -38.44 12.63
CA GLN A 823 8.71 -38.84 11.56
C GLN A 823 8.42 -38.09 10.26
N ALA A 824 7.15 -37.90 9.91
CA ALA A 824 6.74 -37.16 8.72
C ALA A 824 7.24 -35.71 8.73
N LEU A 825 7.22 -35.04 9.90
CA LEU A 825 7.79 -33.70 10.10
C LEU A 825 9.33 -33.71 10.05
N THR A 826 9.96 -34.64 10.76
CA THR A 826 11.43 -34.78 10.87
C THR A 826 12.10 -34.85 9.50
N TYR A 827 11.55 -35.69 8.62
CA TYR A 827 12.08 -35.95 7.28
C TYR A 827 11.33 -35.18 6.18
N SER A 828 10.37 -34.32 6.56
CA SER A 828 9.64 -33.45 5.65
C SER A 828 8.93 -34.19 4.50
N LEU A 829 8.22 -35.26 4.81
CA LEU A 829 7.63 -36.18 3.82
C LEU A 829 6.42 -35.55 3.10
N ASN A 830 6.54 -35.18 1.82
CA ASN A 830 5.48 -34.47 1.09
C ASN A 830 4.26 -35.33 0.82
N THR A 831 4.45 -36.59 0.40
CA THR A 831 3.34 -37.48 0.03
C THR A 831 2.43 -37.78 1.22
N TRP A 832 3.00 -37.99 2.41
CA TRP A 832 2.26 -38.22 3.64
C TRP A 832 1.39 -37.02 4.02
N PHE A 833 1.95 -35.80 3.96
CA PHE A 833 1.19 -34.57 4.23
C PHE A 833 0.11 -34.31 3.17
N ALA A 834 0.41 -34.52 1.89
CA ALA A 834 -0.57 -34.34 0.82
C ALA A 834 -1.79 -35.26 1.00
N TRP A 835 -1.56 -36.54 1.31
CA TRP A 835 -2.63 -37.51 1.54
C TRP A 835 -3.41 -37.22 2.83
N THR A 836 -2.73 -37.02 3.96
CA THR A 836 -3.41 -36.74 5.23
C THR A 836 -4.18 -35.42 5.21
N GLY A 837 -3.69 -34.42 4.47
CA GLY A 837 -4.41 -33.18 4.21
C GLY A 837 -5.74 -33.40 3.48
N GLU A 838 -5.74 -34.19 2.40
CA GLU A 838 -6.98 -34.56 1.70
C GLU A 838 -7.92 -35.38 2.59
N LEU A 839 -7.37 -36.31 3.36
CA LEU A 839 -8.14 -37.13 4.31
C LEU A 839 -8.83 -36.27 5.37
N SER A 840 -8.20 -35.19 5.83
CA SER A 840 -8.75 -34.28 6.85
C SER A 840 -9.75 -33.24 6.33
N ASP A 841 -9.78 -32.99 5.02
CA ASP A 841 -10.61 -31.96 4.41
C ASP A 841 -12.01 -32.52 4.08
N ARG A 842 -13.03 -32.05 4.81
CA ARG A 842 -14.43 -32.47 4.60
C ARG A 842 -15.01 -31.96 3.28
N ALA A 843 -14.40 -30.95 2.69
CA ALA A 843 -14.72 -30.40 1.38
C ALA A 843 -13.79 -30.93 0.26
N ALA A 844 -13.02 -32.01 0.47
CA ALA A 844 -12.16 -32.60 -0.57
C ALA A 844 -12.93 -33.07 -1.83
N GLY A 845 -14.25 -33.28 -1.73
CA GLY A 845 -15.15 -33.53 -2.86
C GLY A 845 -15.71 -32.27 -3.55
N LEU A 846 -15.59 -31.10 -2.90
CA LEU A 846 -16.06 -29.79 -3.36
C LEU A 846 -14.88 -28.81 -3.34
N THR A 847 -13.84 -29.10 -4.13
CA THR A 847 -12.56 -28.39 -4.03
C THR A 847 -12.67 -26.90 -4.33
N ASP A 848 -13.60 -26.51 -5.20
CA ASP A 848 -13.86 -25.12 -5.61
C ASP A 848 -14.67 -24.29 -4.59
N LEU A 849 -14.88 -24.82 -3.38
CA LEU A 849 -15.55 -24.12 -2.28
C LEU A 849 -14.73 -22.91 -1.80
N GLN A 850 -15.37 -21.74 -1.82
CA GLN A 850 -14.79 -20.46 -1.42
C GLN A 850 -15.38 -19.95 -0.10
N PRO A 851 -14.62 -19.20 0.71
CA PRO A 851 -15.17 -18.51 1.87
C PRO A 851 -15.96 -17.26 1.46
N LEU A 852 -17.15 -17.03 2.03
CA LEU A 852 -17.82 -15.72 1.93
C LEU A 852 -17.23 -14.69 2.90
N ALA A 853 -16.74 -15.16 4.04
CA ALA A 853 -16.04 -14.40 5.08
C ALA A 853 -14.76 -15.16 5.47
N ALA A 854 -13.79 -14.50 6.11
CA ALA A 854 -12.50 -15.12 6.41
C ALA A 854 -12.64 -16.49 7.11
N ASP A 855 -13.55 -16.62 8.08
CA ASP A 855 -13.81 -17.84 8.86
C ASP A 855 -14.72 -18.87 8.16
N GLY A 856 -15.15 -18.60 6.92
CA GLY A 856 -16.19 -19.38 6.22
C GLY A 856 -15.83 -20.86 5.97
N LEU A 857 -14.54 -21.20 5.90
CA LEU A 857 -14.07 -22.56 5.64
C LEU A 857 -13.58 -23.30 6.90
N ASP A 858 -13.56 -22.66 8.07
CA ASP A 858 -12.88 -23.18 9.26
C ASP A 858 -13.46 -24.51 9.76
N ARG A 859 -14.76 -24.75 9.55
CA ARG A 859 -15.43 -25.99 9.99
C ARG A 859 -15.20 -27.19 9.06
N VAL A 860 -14.76 -26.92 7.83
CA VAL A 860 -14.67 -27.93 6.76
C VAL A 860 -13.24 -28.19 6.31
N ARG A 861 -12.33 -27.21 6.54
CA ARG A 861 -10.90 -27.31 6.25
C ARG A 861 -10.06 -27.06 7.51
N PRO A 862 -9.77 -28.10 8.33
CA PRO A 862 -9.05 -27.96 9.59
C PRO A 862 -7.68 -27.26 9.49
N ILE A 863 -6.96 -27.46 8.39
CA ILE A 863 -5.67 -26.79 8.13
C ILE A 863 -5.86 -25.28 7.91
N VAL A 864 -6.89 -24.87 7.17
CA VAL A 864 -7.22 -23.45 6.97
C VAL A 864 -7.68 -22.83 8.29
N ALA A 865 -8.52 -23.53 9.06
CA ALA A 865 -8.98 -23.11 10.38
C ALA A 865 -7.81 -22.81 11.33
N MET A 866 -6.82 -23.69 11.34
CA MET A 866 -5.63 -23.52 12.16
C MET A 866 -4.73 -22.38 11.64
N ALA A 867 -4.62 -22.21 10.31
CA ALA A 867 -3.92 -21.07 9.74
C ALA A 867 -4.56 -19.75 10.20
N HIS A 868 -5.90 -19.64 10.16
CA HIS A 868 -6.62 -18.47 10.66
C HIS A 868 -6.42 -18.25 12.16
N ARG A 869 -6.44 -19.31 12.98
CA ARG A 869 -6.13 -19.23 14.42
C ARG A 869 -4.72 -18.69 14.71
N LEU A 870 -3.77 -18.95 13.81
CA LEU A 870 -2.41 -18.44 13.87
C LEU A 870 -2.25 -17.04 13.24
N GLY A 871 -3.31 -16.44 12.70
CA GLY A 871 -3.30 -15.09 12.13
C GLY A 871 -3.12 -15.01 10.60
N PHE A 872 -3.10 -16.14 9.88
CA PHE A 872 -3.16 -16.10 8.41
C PHE A 872 -4.46 -15.42 7.96
N GLY A 873 -4.39 -14.68 6.85
CA GLY A 873 -5.48 -13.87 6.32
C GLY A 873 -5.70 -12.54 7.06
N GLN A 874 -4.96 -12.28 8.15
CA GLN A 874 -5.13 -11.08 8.99
C GLN A 874 -3.90 -10.16 8.91
N ALA A 875 -4.13 -8.85 8.95
CA ALA A 875 -3.05 -7.89 9.15
C ALA A 875 -2.65 -7.89 10.63
N LEU A 876 -1.43 -8.30 10.94
CA LEU A 876 -0.93 -8.34 12.32
C LEU A 876 -0.51 -6.93 12.74
N ARG A 877 -1.19 -6.35 13.73
CA ARG A 877 -0.85 -5.05 14.32
C ARG A 877 0.31 -5.21 15.29
N LEU A 878 1.29 -4.33 15.21
CA LEU A 878 2.52 -4.35 16.01
C LEU A 878 2.62 -3.14 16.96
N ASP A 879 1.51 -2.42 17.17
CA ASP A 879 1.45 -1.21 17.97
C ASP A 879 1.31 -1.46 19.48
N GLY A 880 1.15 -2.72 19.90
CA GLY A 880 1.02 -3.09 21.31
C GLY A 880 -0.22 -2.50 22.00
N GLY A 881 -1.24 -2.12 21.21
CA GLY A 881 -2.44 -1.43 21.70
C GLY A 881 -2.22 0.03 22.10
N LEU A 882 -1.11 0.65 21.68
CA LEU A 882 -0.75 2.01 22.06
C LEU A 882 -1.33 3.08 21.14
N LEU A 883 -1.66 2.73 19.89
CA LEU A 883 -2.32 3.65 18.96
C LEU A 883 -3.84 3.69 19.22
N PRO A 884 -4.49 4.84 19.00
CA PRO A 884 -5.93 4.96 19.22
C PRO A 884 -6.73 4.06 18.26
N ALA A 885 -7.89 3.56 18.69
CA ALA A 885 -8.75 2.69 17.89
C ALA A 885 -9.14 3.28 16.52
N GLY A 886 -9.26 4.62 16.44
CA GLY A 886 -9.55 5.36 15.20
C GLY A 886 -8.32 5.74 14.36
N TYR A 887 -7.14 5.18 14.64
CA TYR A 887 -5.91 5.51 13.92
C TYR A 887 -6.08 5.23 12.41
N PRO A 888 -5.68 6.17 11.52
CA PRO A 888 -5.86 6.03 10.08
C PRO A 888 -4.79 5.12 9.47
N TRP A 889 -4.93 3.81 9.70
CA TRP A 889 -4.05 2.78 9.16
C TRP A 889 -4.04 2.79 7.63
N SER A 890 -2.84 2.81 7.05
CA SER A 890 -2.61 2.49 5.64
C SER A 890 -2.11 1.06 5.52
N ALA A 891 -2.39 0.35 4.41
CA ALA A 891 -2.07 -1.08 4.26
C ALA A 891 -0.58 -1.46 4.43
N TRP A 892 0.32 -0.49 4.28
CA TRP A 892 1.77 -0.66 4.28
C TRP A 892 2.49 0.08 5.42
N ASP A 893 1.73 0.59 6.40
CA ASP A 893 2.28 1.15 7.64
C ASP A 893 3.18 0.10 8.35
N ALA A 894 4.35 0.53 8.81
CA ALA A 894 5.44 -0.31 9.33
C ALA A 894 5.13 -1.02 10.66
N LEU A 895 4.22 -0.49 11.48
CA LEU A 895 3.69 -1.18 12.67
C LEU A 895 2.59 -2.19 12.31
N GLN A 896 2.62 -2.76 11.11
CA GLN A 896 1.80 -3.90 10.74
C GLN A 896 2.56 -4.83 9.78
N ALA A 897 2.24 -6.12 9.83
CA ALA A 897 2.68 -7.07 8.81
C ALA A 897 1.61 -7.25 7.74
N THR A 898 2.04 -7.50 6.50
CA THR A 898 1.12 -7.91 5.44
C THR A 898 0.48 -9.26 5.80
N PRO A 899 -0.82 -9.45 5.50
CA PRO A 899 -1.47 -10.73 5.72
C PRO A 899 -0.77 -11.85 4.94
N ALA A 900 -0.43 -12.93 5.63
CA ALA A 900 -0.07 -14.19 4.98
C ALA A 900 -1.35 -14.83 4.43
N ALA A 901 -1.45 -15.01 3.11
CA ALA A 901 -2.68 -15.48 2.46
C ALA A 901 -2.51 -16.89 1.90
N ILE A 902 -3.56 -17.70 1.97
CA ILE A 902 -3.66 -18.99 1.29
C ILE A 902 -4.41 -18.76 -0.02
N ASP A 903 -3.87 -19.27 -1.13
CA ASP A 903 -4.54 -19.14 -2.41
C ASP A 903 -5.86 -19.94 -2.41
N PRO A 904 -6.88 -19.49 -3.16
CA PRO A 904 -8.05 -20.31 -3.46
C PRO A 904 -7.67 -21.69 -4.00
N VAL A 905 -8.39 -22.70 -3.52
CA VAL A 905 -8.30 -24.07 -4.02
C VAL A 905 -9.46 -24.27 -4.99
N HIS A 906 -9.17 -24.80 -6.17
CA HIS A 906 -10.15 -25.16 -7.20
C HIS A 906 -10.10 -26.67 -7.51
N THR A 907 -8.95 -27.32 -7.31
CA THR A 907 -8.73 -28.75 -7.57
C THR A 907 -8.09 -29.48 -6.39
N ARG A 908 -8.19 -30.81 -6.39
CA ARG A 908 -7.50 -31.67 -5.40
C ARG A 908 -5.98 -31.51 -5.46
N HIS A 909 -5.40 -31.32 -6.64
CA HIS A 909 -3.97 -31.11 -6.76
C HIS A 909 -3.52 -29.81 -6.06
N GLU A 910 -4.30 -28.75 -6.20
CA GLU A 910 -4.03 -27.47 -5.53
C GLU A 910 -4.18 -27.58 -4.01
N LEU A 911 -5.15 -28.38 -3.52
CA LEU A 911 -5.25 -28.73 -2.10
C LEU A 911 -3.96 -29.40 -1.62
N ARG A 912 -3.46 -30.41 -2.35
CA ARG A 912 -2.21 -31.10 -1.99
C ARG A 912 -1.01 -30.14 -1.97
N GLN A 913 -0.91 -29.23 -2.94
CA GLN A 913 0.14 -28.20 -2.99
C GLN A 913 0.04 -27.20 -1.84
N MET A 914 -1.19 -26.79 -1.49
CA MET A 914 -1.46 -25.93 -0.34
C MET A 914 -0.97 -26.59 0.96
N VAL A 915 -1.31 -27.85 1.20
CA VAL A 915 -0.94 -28.57 2.44
C VAL A 915 0.58 -28.65 2.66
N ILE A 916 1.38 -28.57 1.60
CA ILE A 916 2.84 -28.55 1.68
C ILE A 916 3.46 -27.14 1.53
N GLY A 917 2.64 -26.10 1.52
CA GLY A 917 3.05 -24.70 1.57
C GLY A 917 3.43 -24.05 0.23
N LEU A 918 2.95 -24.58 -0.90
CA LEU A 918 3.28 -24.04 -2.23
C LEU A 918 2.27 -23.02 -2.78
N ARG A 919 1.04 -23.00 -2.25
CA ARG A 919 -0.08 -22.15 -2.70
C ARG A 919 -0.50 -21.12 -1.66
N MET A 920 0.46 -20.29 -1.25
CA MET A 920 0.28 -19.27 -0.22
C MET A 920 1.49 -18.35 -0.16
N GLN A 921 1.36 -17.24 0.56
CA GLN A 921 2.46 -16.33 0.85
C GLN A 921 2.54 -16.13 2.36
N ALA A 922 3.76 -16.06 2.89
CA ALA A 922 3.99 -15.83 4.30
C ALA A 922 5.11 -14.81 4.54
N THR A 923 5.05 -14.15 5.69
CA THR A 923 6.14 -13.30 6.20
C THR A 923 6.98 -14.11 7.20
N PRO A 924 8.28 -13.79 7.35
CA PRO A 924 9.08 -14.32 8.46
C PRO A 924 8.43 -14.12 9.82
N LEU A 925 7.80 -12.97 10.08
CA LEU A 925 7.05 -12.77 11.32
C LEU A 925 5.96 -13.83 11.49
N GLN A 926 5.13 -14.06 10.48
CA GLN A 926 4.05 -15.05 10.55
C GLN A 926 4.58 -16.47 10.81
N MET A 927 5.67 -16.86 10.14
CA MET A 927 6.25 -18.19 10.33
C MET A 927 6.98 -18.36 11.66
N ALA A 928 7.54 -17.28 12.22
CA ALA A 928 8.09 -17.29 13.57
C ALA A 928 6.98 -17.39 14.62
N LEU A 929 5.84 -16.71 14.42
CA LEU A 929 4.65 -16.85 15.27
C LEU A 929 4.08 -18.27 15.24
N ALA A 930 4.00 -18.89 14.04
CA ALA A 930 3.54 -20.27 13.92
C ALA A 930 4.43 -21.26 14.68
N ALA A 931 5.77 -21.15 14.54
CA ALA A 931 6.70 -21.99 15.29
C ALA A 931 6.67 -21.70 16.79
N GLY A 932 6.66 -20.43 17.17
CA GLY A 932 6.55 -19.98 18.56
C GLY A 932 5.27 -20.48 19.23
N ALA A 933 4.14 -20.47 18.52
CA ALA A 933 2.86 -20.94 19.04
C ALA A 933 2.88 -22.45 19.38
N VAL A 934 3.60 -23.27 18.59
CA VAL A 934 3.81 -24.69 18.91
C VAL A 934 4.65 -24.84 20.18
N GLY A 935 5.75 -24.09 20.29
CA GLY A 935 6.60 -24.09 21.49
C GLY A 935 5.84 -23.64 22.73
N GLN A 936 5.07 -22.55 22.63
CA GLN A 936 4.35 -21.92 23.72
C GLN A 936 3.03 -22.61 24.08
N GLY A 937 2.37 -23.24 23.11
CA GLY A 937 1.05 -23.86 23.27
C GLY A 937 -0.15 -22.95 22.98
N GLY A 938 0.08 -21.73 22.51
CA GLY A 938 -0.96 -20.76 22.19
C GLY A 938 -0.53 -19.77 21.12
N ALA A 939 -1.51 -19.18 20.41
CA ALA A 939 -1.28 -18.11 19.46
C ALA A 939 -0.73 -16.87 20.18
N ILE A 940 0.32 -16.29 19.60
CA ILE A 940 1.09 -15.17 20.14
C ILE A 940 0.63 -13.88 19.48
N ALA A 941 0.34 -12.84 20.26
CA ALA A 941 0.06 -11.51 19.74
C ALA A 941 1.38 -10.71 19.60
N PRO A 942 1.88 -10.45 18.38
CA PRO A 942 3.15 -9.76 18.20
C PRO A 942 3.05 -8.27 18.55
N ARG A 943 4.15 -7.68 19.03
CA ARG A 943 4.29 -6.24 19.23
C ARG A 943 5.70 -5.77 18.92
N LEU A 944 5.78 -4.56 18.39
CA LEU A 944 7.02 -3.85 18.10
C LEU A 944 7.10 -2.55 18.89
N LEU A 945 6.01 -1.78 18.96
CA LEU A 945 5.90 -0.59 19.80
C LEU A 945 5.57 -1.04 21.24
N VAL A 946 6.48 -0.79 22.17
CA VAL A 946 6.35 -1.21 23.57
C VAL A 946 6.23 -0.04 24.54
N GLY A 947 6.51 1.18 24.09
CA GLY A 947 6.29 2.41 24.84
C GLY A 947 5.95 3.59 23.95
N LEU A 948 5.01 4.43 24.39
CA LEU A 948 4.64 5.68 23.72
C LEU A 948 4.20 6.71 24.76
N ASP A 949 4.92 7.84 24.84
CA ASP A 949 4.62 8.97 25.73
C ASP A 949 4.43 8.54 27.19
N GLY A 950 5.33 7.69 27.69
CA GLY A 950 5.28 7.15 29.05
C GLY A 950 4.30 5.99 29.28
N ARG A 951 3.46 5.65 28.28
CA ARG A 951 2.55 4.48 28.36
C ARG A 951 3.25 3.22 27.85
N GLY A 952 3.11 2.12 28.60
CA GLY A 952 3.60 0.80 28.20
C GLY A 952 2.56 0.01 27.40
N ALA A 953 3.03 -0.83 26.47
CA ALA A 953 2.18 -1.75 25.73
C ALA A 953 1.51 -2.79 26.64
N GLN A 954 0.34 -3.27 26.23
CA GLN A 954 -0.38 -4.32 26.96
C GLN A 954 0.13 -5.71 26.54
N THR A 955 0.26 -6.62 27.50
CA THR A 955 0.48 -8.04 27.22
C THR A 955 -0.87 -8.72 27.09
N LEU A 956 -1.15 -9.26 25.91
CA LEU A 956 -2.36 -10.03 25.67
C LEU A 956 -2.14 -11.48 26.10
N PRO A 957 -3.13 -12.12 26.73
CA PRO A 957 -3.04 -13.53 27.07
C PRO A 957 -2.94 -14.38 25.80
N LEU A 958 -2.11 -15.42 25.89
CA LEU A 958 -1.98 -16.43 24.85
C LEU A 958 -3.32 -17.14 24.63
N GLN A 959 -3.74 -17.25 23.37
CA GLN A 959 -4.93 -18.01 23.02
C GLN A 959 -4.55 -19.48 22.78
N PRO A 960 -5.02 -20.45 23.59
CA PRO A 960 -4.61 -21.83 23.45
C PRO A 960 -4.85 -22.39 22.04
N LEU A 961 -3.91 -23.18 21.53
CA LEU A 961 -4.11 -23.84 20.23
C LEU A 961 -5.19 -24.92 20.28
N GLY A 962 -5.45 -25.48 21.47
CA GLY A 962 -6.53 -26.43 21.70
C GLY A 962 -6.33 -27.76 20.97
N VAL A 963 -5.08 -28.17 20.74
CA VAL A 963 -4.70 -29.43 20.07
C VAL A 963 -3.50 -30.06 20.77
N ARG A 964 -3.22 -31.34 20.46
CA ARG A 964 -2.05 -32.06 20.94
C ARG A 964 -0.77 -31.52 20.27
N LEU A 965 0.32 -31.35 21.04
CA LEU A 965 1.54 -30.69 20.57
C LEU A 965 2.82 -31.53 20.69
N ASP A 966 2.83 -32.57 21.52
CA ASP A 966 4.02 -33.41 21.77
C ASP A 966 4.54 -34.06 20.48
N ARG A 967 3.66 -34.58 19.61
CA ARG A 967 4.06 -35.17 18.32
C ARG A 967 4.71 -34.15 17.38
N ILE A 968 4.17 -32.93 17.35
CA ILE A 968 4.69 -31.83 16.52
C ILE A 968 6.04 -31.34 17.06
N ARG A 969 6.15 -31.17 18.39
CA ARG A 969 7.39 -30.78 19.07
C ARG A 969 8.50 -31.82 18.86
N ALA A 970 8.18 -33.10 19.01
CA ALA A 970 9.11 -34.19 18.71
C ALA A 970 9.59 -34.17 17.26
N GLY A 971 8.67 -33.97 16.30
CA GLY A 971 9.03 -33.88 14.88
C GLY A 971 9.93 -32.69 14.56
N MET A 972 9.64 -31.51 15.10
CA MET A 972 10.46 -30.31 14.89
C MET A 972 11.82 -30.41 15.60
N LYS A 973 11.91 -31.10 16.73
CA LYS A 973 13.19 -31.42 17.37
C LYS A 973 14.04 -32.34 16.49
N GLY A 974 13.41 -33.39 15.94
CA GLY A 974 14.06 -34.33 15.03
C GLY A 974 14.71 -33.67 13.81
N VAL A 975 14.09 -32.61 13.24
CA VAL A 975 14.65 -31.85 12.11
C VAL A 975 16.05 -31.28 12.42
N VAL A 976 16.25 -30.82 13.65
CA VAL A 976 17.49 -30.18 14.10
C VAL A 976 18.52 -31.20 14.55
N ASP A 977 18.09 -32.32 15.15
CA ASP A 977 19.01 -33.33 15.67
C ASP A 977 19.55 -34.27 14.60
N ALA A 978 18.68 -34.73 13.70
CA ALA A 978 19.03 -35.75 12.70
C ALA A 978 18.48 -35.46 11.30
N GLY A 979 17.50 -34.54 11.18
CA GLY A 979 16.81 -34.26 9.93
C GLY A 979 17.44 -33.15 9.09
N THR A 980 16.59 -32.42 8.36
CA THR A 980 17.00 -31.52 7.28
C THR A 980 17.80 -30.28 7.72
N ALA A 981 17.80 -29.92 9.00
CA ALA A 981 18.59 -28.80 9.53
C ALA A 981 19.85 -29.23 10.29
N ALA A 982 20.06 -30.54 10.50
CA ALA A 982 21.10 -31.03 11.40
C ALA A 982 22.51 -30.56 11.03
N GLY A 983 22.80 -30.42 9.73
CA GLY A 983 24.10 -29.91 9.25
C GLY A 983 24.43 -28.50 9.73
N ALA A 984 23.45 -27.59 9.78
CA ALA A 984 23.66 -26.18 10.14
C ALA A 984 23.96 -25.98 11.64
N PHE A 985 23.55 -26.91 12.50
CA PHE A 985 23.65 -26.78 13.97
C PHE A 985 24.56 -27.82 14.62
N ARG A 986 25.35 -28.59 13.84
CA ARG A 986 26.21 -29.67 14.35
C ARG A 986 27.46 -29.18 15.10
N GLY A 987 27.90 -27.96 14.82
CA GLY A 987 29.13 -27.40 15.40
C GLY A 987 29.12 -27.40 16.94
N PRO A 988 30.27 -27.68 17.59
CA PRO A 988 30.36 -27.75 19.06
C PRO A 988 29.95 -26.43 19.74
N GLU A 989 30.22 -25.30 19.13
CA GLU A 989 29.84 -23.97 19.60
C GLU A 989 28.32 -23.74 19.63
N LEU A 990 27.57 -24.55 18.89
CA LEU A 990 26.11 -24.55 18.88
C LEU A 990 25.50 -25.70 19.70
N ALA A 991 26.30 -26.47 20.45
CA ALA A 991 25.77 -27.64 21.18
C ALA A 991 24.68 -27.27 22.20
N GLY A 992 24.84 -26.16 22.93
CA GLY A 992 23.82 -25.63 23.85
C GLY A 992 22.55 -25.19 23.12
N VAL A 993 22.72 -24.45 22.01
CA VAL A 993 21.62 -24.03 21.13
C VAL A 993 20.87 -25.24 20.59
N ARG A 994 21.57 -26.23 20.00
CA ARG A 994 20.99 -27.43 19.41
C ARG A 994 20.16 -28.24 20.42
N ARG A 995 20.59 -28.29 21.68
CA ARG A 995 19.86 -29.01 22.74
C ARG A 995 18.45 -28.45 22.94
N GLY A 996 18.30 -27.12 22.94
CA GLY A 996 17.00 -26.45 23.12
C GLY A 996 16.34 -25.93 21.85
N LEU A 997 16.93 -26.15 20.68
CA LEU A 997 16.37 -25.70 19.41
C LEU A 997 15.47 -26.77 18.79
N SER A 998 14.25 -26.37 18.42
CA SER A 998 13.35 -27.13 17.56
C SER A 998 13.03 -26.30 16.31
N GLY A 999 12.93 -26.94 15.14
CA GLY A 999 12.74 -26.19 13.91
C GLY A 999 12.21 -26.98 12.73
N LYS A 1000 12.06 -26.29 11.61
CA LYS A 1000 11.62 -26.86 10.33
C LYS A 1000 12.26 -26.10 9.18
N THR A 1001 12.79 -26.82 8.20
CA THR A 1001 13.22 -26.24 6.92
C THR A 1001 12.08 -26.22 5.91
N GLY A 1002 12.16 -25.30 4.94
CA GLY A 1002 11.27 -25.20 3.80
C GLY A 1002 12.02 -24.88 2.51
N THR A 1003 11.51 -25.42 1.41
CA THR A 1003 11.97 -25.13 0.05
C THR A 1003 10.72 -25.06 -0.83
N ALA A 1004 10.50 -23.94 -1.49
CA ALA A 1004 9.41 -23.72 -2.43
C ALA A 1004 10.01 -23.39 -3.81
N PRO A 1005 9.84 -24.23 -4.84
CA PRO A 1005 10.35 -23.96 -6.17
C PRO A 1005 9.79 -22.65 -6.75
N VAL A 1006 10.60 -21.91 -7.50
CA VAL A 1006 10.19 -20.69 -8.22
C VAL A 1006 10.72 -20.73 -9.65
N GLY A 1007 10.00 -20.13 -10.59
CA GLY A 1007 10.42 -20.03 -12.00
C GLY A 1007 10.43 -21.39 -12.71
N ASP A 1008 11.53 -21.70 -13.39
CA ASP A 1008 11.80 -22.94 -14.14
C ASP A 1008 12.13 -24.15 -13.26
N GLY A 1009 12.26 -23.95 -11.94
CA GLY A 1009 12.55 -25.01 -10.97
C GLY A 1009 14.03 -25.13 -10.58
N GLU A 1010 14.94 -24.37 -11.19
CA GLU A 1010 16.36 -24.36 -10.78
C GLU A 1010 16.59 -23.56 -9.49
N ARG A 1011 15.66 -22.66 -9.17
CA ARG A 1011 15.71 -21.80 -7.98
C ARG A 1011 14.52 -22.06 -7.07
N ALA A 1012 14.72 -21.77 -5.79
CA ALA A 1012 13.70 -21.89 -4.77
C ALA A 1012 13.72 -20.69 -3.80
N THR A 1013 12.57 -20.43 -3.19
CA THR A 1013 12.52 -19.72 -1.92
C THR A 1013 12.75 -20.71 -0.80
N VAL A 1014 13.75 -20.44 0.03
CA VAL A 1014 14.18 -21.32 1.11
C VAL A 1014 13.96 -20.71 2.48
N TRP A 1015 13.61 -21.56 3.44
CA TRP A 1015 13.16 -21.16 4.75
C TRP A 1015 13.77 -22.02 5.86
N PHE A 1016 13.91 -21.39 7.03
CA PHE A 1016 14.06 -22.06 8.31
C PHE A 1016 13.19 -21.34 9.33
N THR A 1017 12.41 -22.05 10.12
CA THR A 1017 11.66 -21.49 11.26
C THR A 1017 11.74 -22.42 12.46
N GLY A 1018 11.69 -21.89 13.68
CA GLY A 1018 11.81 -22.68 14.89
C GLY A 1018 11.68 -21.86 16.17
N TRP A 1019 11.85 -22.53 17.31
CA TRP A 1019 11.97 -21.87 18.60
C TRP A 1019 13.11 -22.47 19.41
N LEU A 1020 13.60 -21.66 20.35
CA LEU A 1020 14.66 -21.95 21.27
C LEU A 1020 14.11 -21.96 22.70
N GLU A 1021 14.27 -23.06 23.40
CA GLU A 1021 13.84 -23.20 24.80
C GLU A 1021 14.60 -22.23 25.74
N PRO A 1022 14.00 -21.83 26.88
CA PRO A 1022 14.68 -21.07 27.92
C PRO A 1022 16.03 -21.69 28.33
N GLY A 1023 17.01 -20.85 28.63
CA GLY A 1023 18.35 -21.27 29.06
C GLY A 1023 19.24 -21.89 27.97
N SER A 1024 18.81 -21.91 26.71
CA SER A 1024 19.63 -22.45 25.61
C SER A 1024 20.78 -21.53 25.21
N VAL A 1025 20.66 -20.23 25.48
CA VAL A 1025 21.75 -19.23 25.42
C VAL A 1025 21.84 -18.45 26.74
N PRO A 1026 23.02 -17.89 27.09
CA PRO A 1026 23.18 -17.15 28.33
C PRO A 1026 22.18 -16.00 28.49
N GLY A 1027 21.59 -15.88 29.68
CA GLY A 1027 20.64 -14.80 30.00
C GLY A 1027 19.29 -14.87 29.30
N GLN A 1028 19.01 -15.91 28.51
CA GLN A 1028 17.69 -16.14 27.91
C GLN A 1028 16.72 -16.74 28.93
N ALA A 1029 15.88 -15.90 29.52
CA ALA A 1029 14.81 -16.34 30.44
C ALA A 1029 13.60 -16.94 29.70
N HIS A 1030 13.26 -16.39 28.53
CA HIS A 1030 12.03 -16.72 27.80
C HIS A 1030 12.31 -17.52 26.53
N ARG A 1031 11.33 -18.28 26.07
CA ARG A 1031 11.40 -18.93 24.76
C ARG A 1031 11.47 -17.88 23.65
N ARG A 1032 12.30 -18.14 22.64
CA ARG A 1032 12.48 -17.27 21.47
C ARG A 1032 12.11 -18.00 20.20
N ALA A 1033 11.30 -17.41 19.34
CA ALA A 1033 11.06 -17.94 18.00
C ALA A 1033 11.87 -17.18 16.96
N ILE A 1034 12.28 -17.90 15.91
CA ILE A 1034 13.10 -17.40 14.82
C ILE A 1034 12.53 -17.89 13.49
N ALA A 1035 12.50 -17.02 12.49
CA ALA A 1035 12.27 -17.43 11.10
C ALA A 1035 13.18 -16.66 10.15
N VAL A 1036 13.64 -17.35 9.12
CA VAL A 1036 14.48 -16.82 8.05
C VAL A 1036 13.94 -17.28 6.72
N PHE A 1037 13.96 -16.39 5.72
CA PHE A 1037 13.78 -16.76 4.33
C PHE A 1037 14.81 -16.11 3.41
N VAL A 1038 15.08 -16.77 2.29
CA VAL A 1038 15.88 -16.26 1.18
C VAL A 1038 15.22 -16.68 -0.13
N SER A 1039 14.88 -15.74 -1.01
CA SER A 1039 14.34 -16.02 -2.34
C SER A 1039 15.46 -16.33 -3.34
N ARG A 1040 15.10 -16.98 -4.45
CA ARG A 1040 16.01 -17.24 -5.59
C ARG A 1040 17.32 -17.93 -5.16
N SER A 1041 17.20 -18.93 -4.29
CA SER A 1041 18.30 -19.78 -3.83
C SER A 1041 18.43 -20.99 -4.74
N GLU A 1042 19.67 -21.39 -5.04
CA GLU A 1042 20.00 -22.65 -5.75
C GLU A 1042 20.21 -23.83 -4.78
N ALA A 1043 20.19 -23.56 -3.47
CA ALA A 1043 20.34 -24.55 -2.40
C ALA A 1043 19.01 -24.77 -1.65
N THR A 1044 18.99 -25.70 -0.70
CA THR A 1044 17.82 -26.00 0.15
C THR A 1044 17.71 -25.12 1.41
N GLY A 1045 16.58 -25.16 2.11
CA GLY A 1045 16.41 -24.51 3.42
C GLY A 1045 17.45 -24.89 4.48
N GLY A 1046 17.88 -26.15 4.50
CA GLY A 1046 18.92 -26.63 5.43
C GLY A 1046 20.33 -26.13 5.12
N GLU A 1047 20.60 -25.81 3.86
CA GLU A 1047 21.93 -25.43 3.35
C GLU A 1047 22.10 -23.92 3.18
N HIS A 1048 21.02 -23.13 3.30
CA HIS A 1048 21.06 -21.69 3.07
C HIS A 1048 20.33 -20.86 4.12
N ALA A 1049 19.05 -21.15 4.41
CA ALA A 1049 18.30 -20.40 5.42
C ALA A 1049 18.70 -20.78 6.86
N ALA A 1050 18.87 -22.07 7.15
CA ALA A 1050 19.29 -22.54 8.47
C ALA A 1050 20.68 -22.02 8.91
N PRO A 1051 21.70 -21.94 8.03
CA PRO A 1051 22.97 -21.29 8.35
C PRO A 1051 22.86 -19.81 8.77
N VAL A 1052 21.93 -19.05 8.20
CA VAL A 1052 21.67 -17.66 8.65
C VAL A 1052 21.15 -17.67 10.09
N ALA A 1053 20.19 -18.53 10.40
CA ALA A 1053 19.67 -18.68 11.76
C ALA A 1053 20.76 -19.13 12.74
N ALA A 1054 21.60 -20.10 12.35
CA ALA A 1054 22.73 -20.58 13.13
C ALA A 1054 23.73 -19.46 13.46
N ALA A 1055 24.04 -18.59 12.50
CA ALA A 1055 24.93 -17.44 12.71
C ALA A 1055 24.38 -16.47 13.77
N VAL A 1056 23.08 -16.17 13.73
CA VAL A 1056 22.42 -15.29 14.70
C VAL A 1056 22.33 -15.94 16.09
N LEU A 1057 21.98 -17.22 16.16
CA LEU A 1057 21.92 -17.95 17.43
C LEU A 1057 23.32 -18.14 18.05
N ARG A 1058 24.37 -18.30 17.25
CA ARG A 1058 25.76 -18.30 17.72
C ARG A 1058 26.13 -16.95 18.35
N HIS A 1059 25.75 -15.84 17.72
CA HIS A 1059 25.97 -14.50 18.28
C HIS A 1059 25.28 -14.34 19.64
N LEU A 1060 24.04 -14.81 19.76
CA LEU A 1060 23.32 -14.83 21.04
C LEU A 1060 23.99 -15.72 22.10
N ALA A 1061 24.53 -16.87 21.70
CA ALA A 1061 25.24 -17.78 22.60
C ALA A 1061 26.57 -17.21 23.12
N ALA A 1062 27.28 -16.42 22.29
CA ALA A 1062 28.55 -15.80 22.65
C ALA A 1062 28.39 -14.52 23.50
N SER A 1063 27.23 -13.87 23.42
CA SER A 1063 26.95 -12.61 24.12
C SER A 1063 26.74 -12.87 25.62
N THR A 1064 27.81 -12.79 26.41
CA THR A 1064 27.75 -12.83 27.88
C THR A 1064 27.34 -11.44 28.40
N PRO A 1065 26.54 -11.28 29.48
CA PRO A 1065 26.17 -9.98 30.01
C PRO A 1065 27.38 -9.27 30.64
N GLN A 1066 28.17 -8.56 29.83
CA GLN A 1066 29.30 -7.75 30.27
C GLN A 1066 28.89 -6.38 30.86
N TYR A 1067 27.58 -6.08 30.92
CA TYR A 1067 27.07 -4.79 31.40
C TYR A 1067 26.66 -4.76 32.88
N ALA A 1068 26.65 -5.90 33.59
CA ALA A 1068 26.29 -5.91 35.03
C ALA A 1068 27.45 -5.57 35.98
N SER A 1069 28.72 -5.67 35.54
CA SER A 1069 29.88 -5.47 36.44
C SER A 1069 30.47 -4.06 36.42
N LYS A 1070 30.19 -3.23 35.39
CA LYS A 1070 30.62 -1.82 35.37
C LYS A 1070 29.69 -0.89 36.15
N ALA A 1071 28.38 -1.15 36.16
CA ALA A 1071 27.42 -0.33 36.91
C ALA A 1071 27.47 -0.54 38.45
N ARG A 1072 28.11 -1.62 38.93
CA ARG A 1072 28.31 -1.88 40.37
C ARG A 1072 29.67 -1.41 40.91
N LYS A 1073 30.55 -0.88 40.05
CA LYS A 1073 31.86 -0.32 40.47
C LYS A 1073 31.95 1.20 40.36
N GLU A 1074 30.90 1.87 39.88
CA GLU A 1074 30.80 3.33 39.79
C GLU A 1074 29.48 3.87 40.38
N GLY A 1075 28.90 3.15 41.35
CA GLY A 1075 27.73 3.58 42.13
C GLY A 1075 27.98 3.40 43.62
#